data_AF-A0A9P5JHA3-F1
#
_entry.id   AF-A0A9P5JHA3-F1
#
_cell.length_a   1.000
_cell.length_b   1.000
_cell.length_c   1.000
_cell.angle_alpha   90.00
_cell.angle_beta   90.00
_cell.angle_gamma   90.00
#
_symmetry.space_group_name_H-M   'P 1'
#
loop_
_entity.id
_entity.type
_entity.pdbx_description
1 polymer ?
#
loop_
_entity_poly.entity_id
_entity_poly.type
_entity_poly.pdbx_seq_one_letter_code
_entity_poly.pdbx_strand_id
1 'polypeptide(L)'
;MDAIDVTEPVPAQSRASLDAHLNDPNWPDSGDTPTPGTTDASLTTSYDIPDIEKIEAASITAPSSKDYEFDQSLEDDSPYAEVRAAVSNLDDPTMPTNTFRMWFIGIFFTIIISGLNQFFSFRYPAVTITALIAQLLSMPFGRLFELILPTRVFRVLGYEFSFNPGPFNIKEHVLITVMANVVYGGAYATEVIAAQRVFYQQTPSFGYQILLVLSTQLFGFSFGGLLRRFLVWPASMIWPQTLVNCALFNTLHSSYSMFPGQTLSRERFYMYCLAGSFFWYWVPGYLFTALSSFSFICWIAPNNVVVNQLFGYNSGLGINFITFDWSMIAYNGSPLVTPWWAELNVFAALVLMYWIISPILYYKNVFFSSYLPISENRAYDRFGLEYNSTRIVDASGLFNVTAYREYSPLYIPTTFAMSYGLSFGTLTATLVHTWLWHRKDIMRQFRSSLKEEPDVHARLMLAYPEVPQWFYAAIAAFSFAVGIVAIKVYDTLLPVWAFVLAIIIALFFAVPIGMIQAITNTQVGLNVFTELIIGYMLPGRPVATMIFKTYGYITMTQALSFSSDLKLGHYMKVPPRMMFTVQTVATVIASFVVVGVQAWCFDRVPDLCSPTQRDHFSCPQIRTFGIASLLFGTSGPARVFSYGAIYHPLLYFFLIGALVPIPFYFLAKRYPDAWYKYFNAPVFFTGTGNMPPASGINYSSWALVGFIFQYWIRRRHFRWWSSYNYVLSAALDTGVALATVLIFLTLYLPRGDSIMLNWAGNTIGTNTADAHATPYLSLPSSGWFGLETVSVFWALSRHDLTFVLPSGHEKRNPYSLPPPHPLNSVRLSVFLS
;
A
#
# COMPACT_ATOMS: atom_id res chain seq x y z
N MET A 1 19.36 -52.33 -16.35
CA MET A 1 20.59 -51.51 -16.27
C MET A 1 20.35 -50.26 -17.10
N ASP A 2 21.09 -49.21 -16.76
CA ASP A 2 21.10 -47.88 -17.36
C ASP A 2 19.82 -47.04 -17.19
N ALA A 3 19.93 -46.09 -16.26
CA ALA A 3 18.97 -45.02 -16.05
C ALA A 3 19.32 -43.86 -17.00
N ILE A 4 18.30 -43.28 -17.65
CA ILE A 4 18.44 -42.01 -18.36
C ILE A 4 18.03 -40.91 -17.38
N ASP A 5 19.04 -40.26 -16.82
CA ASP A 5 18.89 -39.10 -15.93
C ASP A 5 18.51 -37.86 -16.75
N VAL A 6 17.21 -37.55 -16.81
CA VAL A 6 16.72 -36.33 -17.48
C VAL A 6 16.83 -35.14 -16.52
N THR A 7 18.07 -34.74 -16.26
CA THR A 7 18.44 -33.52 -15.52
C THR A 7 19.05 -32.47 -16.45
N GLU A 8 18.42 -32.20 -17.60
CA GLU A 8 18.75 -30.99 -18.36
C GLU A 8 18.20 -29.73 -17.67
N PRO A 9 19.05 -28.78 -17.27
CA PRO A 9 18.59 -27.49 -16.79
C PRO A 9 18.15 -26.65 -17.98
N VAL A 10 16.88 -26.25 -18.01
CA VAL A 10 16.38 -25.18 -18.91
C VAL A 10 17.39 -24.03 -18.90
N PRO A 11 17.96 -23.64 -20.06
CA PRO A 11 19.18 -22.83 -20.12
C PRO A 11 18.99 -21.51 -19.39
N ALA A 12 19.91 -21.20 -18.47
CA ALA A 12 19.78 -20.08 -17.53
C ALA A 12 19.62 -18.71 -18.22
N GLN A 13 20.08 -18.57 -19.47
CA GLN A 13 19.89 -17.37 -20.30
C GLN A 13 18.41 -17.07 -20.61
N SER A 14 17.55 -18.07 -20.78
CA SER A 14 16.10 -17.87 -21.02
C SER A 14 15.36 -17.33 -19.79
N ARG A 15 15.77 -17.75 -18.58
CA ARG A 15 15.19 -17.26 -17.32
C ARG A 15 15.72 -15.89 -16.92
N ALA A 16 16.99 -15.61 -17.21
CA ALA A 16 17.61 -14.33 -16.90
C ALA A 16 17.13 -13.17 -17.79
N SER A 17 16.73 -13.46 -19.04
CA SER A 17 16.22 -12.44 -19.99
C SER A 17 14.79 -11.99 -19.66
N LEU A 18 13.90 -12.89 -19.25
CA LEU A 18 12.51 -12.55 -18.91
C LEU A 18 12.38 -11.70 -17.63
N ASP A 19 13.11 -12.04 -16.55
CA ASP A 19 13.18 -11.22 -15.33
C ASP A 19 13.89 -9.86 -15.57
N ALA A 20 14.67 -9.73 -16.67
CA ALA A 20 15.36 -8.49 -17.01
C ALA A 20 14.42 -7.41 -17.55
N HIS A 21 13.41 -7.75 -18.37
CA HIS A 21 12.51 -6.77 -18.99
C HIS A 21 11.84 -5.83 -17.98
N LEU A 22 11.39 -6.34 -16.82
CA LEU A 22 10.68 -5.54 -15.81
C LEU A 22 11.52 -4.40 -15.19
N ASN A 23 12.85 -4.53 -15.26
CA ASN A 23 13.79 -3.60 -14.64
C ASN A 23 14.77 -2.97 -15.64
N ASP A 24 14.75 -3.37 -16.93
CA ASP A 24 15.63 -2.80 -17.94
C ASP A 24 15.24 -1.33 -18.19
N PRO A 25 16.19 -0.38 -18.02
CA PRO A 25 15.89 1.05 -18.14
C PRO A 25 15.46 1.50 -19.55
N ASN A 26 15.68 0.72 -20.62
CA ASN A 26 15.28 1.09 -21.98
C ASN A 26 15.05 -0.09 -22.95
N TRP A 27 14.68 -1.31 -22.48
CA TRP A 27 14.61 -2.55 -23.28
C TRP A 27 14.18 -2.27 -24.73
N PRO A 28 15.05 -2.50 -25.74
CA PRO A 28 14.59 -2.53 -27.11
C PRO A 28 13.77 -3.81 -27.28
N ASP A 29 12.55 -3.69 -27.79
CA ASP A 29 11.96 -4.79 -28.54
C ASP A 29 12.95 -5.06 -29.69
N SER A 30 13.81 -6.07 -29.53
CA SER A 30 14.71 -6.54 -30.58
C SER A 30 13.83 -7.02 -31.73
N GLY A 31 14.06 -6.44 -32.91
CA GLY A 31 13.19 -6.45 -34.10
C GLY A 31 12.94 -7.80 -34.78
N ASP A 32 12.94 -8.89 -34.03
CA ASP A 32 12.66 -10.26 -34.45
C ASP A 32 11.21 -10.66 -34.14
N THR A 33 10.28 -9.69 -34.18
CA THR A 33 8.90 -10.00 -34.55
C THR A 33 8.87 -10.09 -36.08
N PRO A 34 8.49 -11.24 -36.68
CA PRO A 34 8.41 -11.35 -38.12
C PRO A 34 7.40 -10.31 -38.62
N THR A 35 7.88 -9.40 -39.46
CA THR A 35 7.02 -8.38 -40.07
C THR A 35 5.93 -9.08 -40.88
N PRO A 36 4.64 -8.67 -40.76
CA PRO A 36 3.61 -9.15 -41.67
C PRO A 36 4.01 -8.70 -43.08
N GLY A 37 4.44 -9.66 -43.90
CA GLY A 37 4.96 -9.40 -45.24
C GLY A 37 3.94 -8.64 -46.08
N THR A 38 4.23 -7.36 -46.34
CA THR A 38 3.47 -6.57 -47.30
C THR A 38 4.00 -6.91 -48.68
N THR A 39 3.18 -7.51 -49.53
CA THR A 39 3.40 -7.52 -50.98
C THR A 39 2.08 -7.77 -51.70
N ASP A 40 1.36 -6.69 -52.00
CA ASP A 40 0.44 -6.69 -53.13
C ASP A 40 1.28 -6.81 -54.41
N ALA A 41 1.17 -7.94 -55.11
CA ALA A 41 1.51 -8.04 -56.52
C ALA A 41 0.70 -9.18 -57.16
N SER A 42 -0.25 -8.80 -58.01
CA SER A 42 -0.91 -9.72 -58.94
C SER A 42 0.11 -10.39 -59.87
N LEU A 43 -0.01 -11.70 -60.09
CA LEU A 43 0.23 -12.31 -61.40
C LEU A 43 -0.37 -13.73 -61.46
N THR A 44 -0.85 -14.09 -62.64
CA THR A 44 -1.54 -15.34 -62.94
C THR A 44 -0.60 -16.44 -63.45
N THR A 45 -1.17 -17.63 -63.57
CA THR A 45 -0.88 -18.69 -64.58
C THR A 45 0.25 -19.69 -64.36
N SER A 46 -0.15 -20.95 -64.61
CA SER A 46 0.58 -22.13 -65.12
C SER A 46 1.71 -22.77 -64.30
N TYR A 47 1.51 -24.08 -64.07
CA TYR A 47 2.55 -25.09 -63.92
C TYR A 47 3.66 -24.93 -64.96
N ASP A 48 4.91 -25.12 -64.53
CA ASP A 48 5.86 -26.03 -65.20
C ASP A 48 6.94 -26.48 -64.20
N ILE A 49 7.35 -27.74 -64.30
CA ILE A 49 8.44 -28.33 -63.51
C ILE A 49 9.63 -28.54 -64.44
N PRO A 50 10.81 -28.03 -64.09
CA PRO A 50 12.06 -28.63 -64.56
C PRO A 50 13.02 -28.99 -63.42
N ASP A 51 13.33 -30.27 -63.37
CA ASP A 51 14.60 -30.92 -63.05
C ASP A 51 15.40 -30.56 -61.78
N ILE A 52 15.57 -31.62 -61.00
CA ILE A 52 16.52 -31.79 -59.91
C ILE A 52 17.94 -31.86 -60.49
N GLU A 53 18.77 -30.84 -60.26
CA GLU A 53 20.18 -31.02 -59.84
C GLU A 53 20.84 -29.70 -59.44
N LYS A 54 21.71 -29.77 -58.41
CA LYS A 54 22.57 -28.69 -57.88
C LYS A 54 21.86 -27.54 -57.16
N ILE A 55 21.80 -27.66 -55.82
CA ILE A 55 22.70 -26.94 -54.89
C ILE A 55 22.53 -27.59 -53.50
N GLU A 56 23.44 -28.52 -53.16
CA GLU A 56 23.76 -28.87 -51.77
C GLU A 56 25.16 -28.32 -51.47
N ALA A 57 25.25 -27.08 -50.97
CA ALA A 57 26.47 -26.52 -50.36
C ALA A 57 26.21 -25.20 -49.59
N ALA A 58 25.07 -25.07 -48.90
CA ALA A 58 24.86 -23.99 -47.93
C ALA A 58 23.94 -24.49 -46.82
N SER A 59 24.52 -24.78 -45.65
CA SER A 59 23.80 -25.31 -44.50
C SER A 59 22.84 -24.27 -43.91
N ILE A 60 21.54 -24.44 -44.18
CA ILE A 60 20.48 -23.82 -43.40
C ILE A 60 19.85 -24.93 -42.57
N THR A 61 20.16 -24.97 -41.27
CA THR A 61 19.42 -25.78 -40.31
C THR A 61 17.99 -25.28 -40.25
N ALA A 62 17.06 -26.04 -40.84
CA ALA A 62 15.65 -25.87 -40.54
C ALA A 62 15.43 -26.12 -39.03
N PRO A 63 14.58 -25.34 -38.34
CA PRO A 63 14.22 -25.64 -36.95
C PRO A 63 13.63 -27.05 -36.87
N SER A 64 14.01 -27.80 -35.85
CA SER A 64 13.43 -29.14 -35.67
C SER A 64 11.95 -29.03 -35.29
N SER A 65 11.18 -30.09 -35.50
CA SER A 65 9.76 -30.10 -35.08
C SER A 65 9.58 -29.84 -33.58
N LYS A 66 10.60 -30.13 -32.76
CA LYS A 66 10.61 -29.81 -31.33
C LYS A 66 10.78 -28.32 -31.05
N ASP A 67 11.49 -27.59 -31.90
CA ASP A 67 11.65 -26.14 -31.74
C ASP A 67 10.31 -25.45 -32.07
N TYR A 68 9.60 -25.92 -33.10
CA TYR A 68 8.24 -25.48 -33.42
C TYR A 68 7.21 -25.85 -32.33
N GLU A 69 7.24 -27.06 -31.76
CA GLU A 69 6.37 -27.42 -30.62
C GLU A 69 6.71 -26.61 -29.36
N PHE A 70 7.99 -26.29 -29.13
CA PHE A 70 8.43 -25.51 -27.98
C PHE A 70 8.01 -24.04 -28.10
N ASP A 71 8.17 -23.42 -29.28
CA ASP A 71 7.69 -22.05 -29.54
C ASP A 71 6.16 -21.97 -29.44
N GLN A 72 5.40 -22.91 -30.02
CA GLN A 72 3.94 -22.93 -29.83
C GLN A 72 3.53 -23.11 -28.35
N SER A 73 4.28 -23.91 -27.58
CA SER A 73 4.02 -24.05 -26.13
C SER A 73 4.32 -22.77 -25.32
N LEU A 74 5.13 -21.86 -25.86
CA LEU A 74 5.41 -20.55 -25.28
C LEU A 74 4.42 -19.47 -25.74
N GLU A 75 3.86 -19.57 -26.95
CA GLU A 75 2.80 -18.67 -27.46
C GLU A 75 1.43 -18.87 -26.75
N ASP A 76 1.21 -20.04 -26.14
CA ASP A 76 -0.01 -20.40 -25.41
C ASP A 76 0.10 -20.21 -23.88
N ASP A 77 1.18 -19.62 -23.37
CA ASP A 77 1.37 -19.37 -21.94
C ASP A 77 1.92 -17.96 -21.66
N SER A 78 1.70 -17.41 -20.46
CA SER A 78 2.12 -16.02 -20.17
C SER A 78 3.65 -15.93 -20.04
N PRO A 79 4.34 -14.87 -20.51
CA PRO A 79 5.80 -14.76 -20.42
C PRO A 79 6.34 -14.73 -18.97
N TYR A 80 5.52 -14.29 -18.00
CA TYR A 80 5.91 -14.17 -16.60
C TYR A 80 5.67 -15.45 -15.79
N ALA A 81 6.71 -15.91 -15.09
CA ALA A 81 6.68 -17.15 -14.32
C ALA A 81 5.70 -17.09 -13.12
N GLU A 82 5.55 -15.90 -12.55
CA GLU A 82 4.58 -15.53 -11.52
C GLU A 82 3.14 -15.79 -12.00
N VAL A 83 2.83 -15.39 -13.24
CA VAL A 83 1.50 -15.49 -13.84
C VAL A 83 1.19 -16.96 -14.16
N ARG A 84 2.10 -17.67 -14.84
CA ARG A 84 1.95 -19.12 -15.14
C ARG A 84 1.74 -19.98 -13.89
N ALA A 85 2.31 -19.60 -12.75
CA ALA A 85 2.15 -20.32 -11.48
C ALA A 85 0.73 -20.22 -10.88
N ALA A 86 0.01 -19.14 -11.17
CA ALA A 86 -1.21 -18.71 -10.47
C ALA A 86 -2.47 -18.62 -11.36
N VAL A 87 -2.30 -18.44 -12.67
CA VAL A 87 -3.37 -18.21 -13.65
C VAL A 87 -3.46 -19.38 -14.62
N SER A 88 -4.67 -19.71 -15.09
CA SER A 88 -4.87 -20.70 -16.16
C SER A 88 -4.88 -20.03 -17.53
N ASN A 89 -4.31 -20.67 -18.54
CA ASN A 89 -4.34 -20.26 -19.94
C ASN A 89 -5.60 -20.72 -20.70
N LEU A 90 -6.59 -21.32 -20.02
CA LEU A 90 -7.86 -21.76 -20.60
C LEU A 90 -9.02 -20.84 -20.21
N ASP A 91 -10.07 -20.82 -21.03
CA ASP A 91 -11.32 -20.10 -20.77
C ASP A 91 -12.54 -20.78 -21.43
N ASP A 92 -13.71 -20.62 -20.81
CA ASP A 92 -15.03 -20.97 -21.34
C ASP A 92 -15.95 -19.74 -21.31
N PRO A 93 -16.18 -19.09 -22.48
CA PRO A 93 -17.07 -17.93 -22.59
C PRO A 93 -18.55 -18.20 -22.29
N THR A 94 -18.99 -19.46 -22.22
CA THR A 94 -20.40 -19.82 -21.98
C THR A 94 -20.79 -19.85 -20.50
N MET A 95 -19.82 -19.84 -19.58
CA MET A 95 -20.08 -19.89 -18.13
C MET A 95 -20.95 -18.70 -17.65
N PRO A 96 -22.06 -18.95 -16.94
CA PRO A 96 -22.96 -17.89 -16.50
C PRO A 96 -22.31 -17.03 -15.41
N THR A 97 -22.35 -15.71 -15.58
CA THR A 97 -21.71 -14.73 -14.68
C THR A 97 -22.71 -13.86 -13.92
N ASN A 98 -23.78 -13.41 -14.58
CA ASN A 98 -24.84 -12.60 -13.98
C ASN A 98 -25.95 -13.49 -13.40
N THR A 99 -25.80 -13.93 -12.15
CA THR A 99 -26.75 -14.85 -11.49
C THR A 99 -27.29 -14.28 -10.19
N PHE A 100 -28.46 -14.75 -9.75
CA PHE A 100 -29.04 -14.32 -8.47
C PHE A 100 -28.14 -14.67 -7.27
N ARG A 101 -27.56 -15.87 -7.24
CA ARG A 101 -26.68 -16.30 -6.14
C ARG A 101 -25.41 -15.46 -6.05
N MET A 102 -24.82 -15.07 -7.19
CA MET A 102 -23.67 -14.17 -7.24
C MET A 102 -24.00 -12.83 -6.57
N TRP A 103 -25.10 -12.20 -6.97
CA TRP A 103 -25.55 -10.93 -6.37
C TRP A 103 -25.89 -11.06 -4.88
N PHE A 104 -26.63 -12.10 -4.48
CA PHE A 104 -27.04 -12.29 -3.09
C PHE A 104 -25.84 -12.47 -2.16
N ILE A 105 -24.93 -13.39 -2.51
CA ILE A 105 -23.73 -13.69 -1.70
C ILE A 105 -22.75 -12.50 -1.73
N GLY A 106 -22.56 -11.86 -2.88
CA GLY A 106 -21.72 -10.67 -3.03
C GLY A 106 -22.19 -9.47 -2.21
N ILE A 107 -23.48 -9.14 -2.25
CA ILE A 107 -24.06 -8.06 -1.42
C ILE A 107 -23.98 -8.39 0.07
N PHE A 108 -24.22 -9.65 0.46
CA PHE A 108 -24.10 -10.10 1.85
C PHE A 108 -22.68 -9.87 2.41
N PHE A 109 -21.64 -10.32 1.70
CA PHE A 109 -20.26 -10.06 2.10
C PHE A 109 -19.87 -8.59 2.00
N THR A 110 -20.40 -7.84 1.02
CA THR A 110 -20.20 -6.38 0.92
C THR A 110 -20.61 -5.68 2.21
N ILE A 111 -21.83 -5.97 2.72
CA ILE A 111 -22.37 -5.34 3.93
C ILE A 111 -21.57 -5.77 5.17
N ILE A 112 -21.29 -7.06 5.32
CA ILE A 112 -20.59 -7.57 6.51
C ILE A 112 -19.14 -7.06 6.57
N ILE A 113 -18.39 -7.14 5.47
CA ILE A 113 -16.97 -6.79 5.48
C ILE A 113 -16.78 -5.28 5.64
N SER A 114 -17.53 -4.46 4.90
CA SER A 114 -17.45 -2.99 5.05
C SER A 114 -17.88 -2.53 6.45
N GLY A 115 -18.95 -3.12 7.00
CA GLY A 115 -19.43 -2.79 8.35
C GLY A 115 -18.46 -3.21 9.45
N LEU A 116 -17.96 -4.45 9.42
CA LEU A 116 -17.01 -4.94 10.42
C LEU A 116 -15.66 -4.21 10.35
N ASN A 117 -15.10 -3.97 9.16
CA ASN A 117 -13.84 -3.24 9.05
C ASN A 117 -13.98 -1.78 9.47
N GLN A 118 -15.10 -1.11 9.18
CA GLN A 118 -15.34 0.23 9.71
C GLN A 118 -15.43 0.22 11.24
N PHE A 119 -16.11 -0.76 11.85
CA PHE A 119 -16.16 -0.91 13.31
C PHE A 119 -14.77 -1.17 13.92
N PHE A 120 -13.99 -2.09 13.33
CA PHE A 120 -12.65 -2.42 13.81
C PHE A 120 -11.61 -1.32 13.58
N SER A 121 -11.81 -0.42 12.62
CA SER A 121 -10.88 0.71 12.34
C SER A 121 -10.70 1.66 13.53
N PHE A 122 -11.70 1.75 14.42
CA PHE A 122 -11.63 2.55 15.64
C PHE A 122 -10.78 1.89 16.75
N ARG A 123 -10.50 0.58 16.65
CA ARG A 123 -9.83 -0.22 17.70
C ARG A 123 -8.32 -0.32 17.49
N TYR A 124 -7.57 -0.49 18.58
CA TYR A 124 -6.17 -0.89 18.54
C TYR A 124 -5.91 -2.16 19.39
N PRO A 125 -5.24 -3.20 18.86
CA PRO A 125 -4.93 -3.40 17.45
C PRO A 125 -6.21 -3.52 16.60
N ALA A 126 -6.17 -2.99 15.38
CA ALA A 126 -7.27 -3.06 14.42
C ALA A 126 -7.30 -4.44 13.76
N VAL A 127 -8.50 -4.96 13.50
CA VAL A 127 -8.71 -6.23 12.78
C VAL A 127 -9.22 -5.91 11.37
N THR A 128 -8.52 -6.37 10.34
CA THR A 128 -8.95 -6.18 8.94
C THR A 128 -9.38 -7.52 8.35
N ILE A 129 -10.67 -7.66 8.05
CA ILE A 129 -11.22 -8.79 7.31
C ILE A 129 -10.96 -8.53 5.83
N THR A 130 -10.05 -9.29 5.22
CA THR A 130 -9.75 -9.19 3.79
C THR A 130 -10.76 -9.98 2.96
N ALA A 131 -10.81 -9.70 1.66
CA ALA A 131 -11.67 -10.43 0.72
C ALA A 131 -11.32 -11.92 0.56
N LEU A 132 -10.16 -12.38 1.04
CA LEU A 132 -9.83 -13.82 1.09
C LEU A 132 -10.83 -14.60 1.96
N ILE A 133 -11.40 -13.98 3.01
CA ILE A 133 -12.48 -14.60 3.79
C ILE A 133 -13.76 -14.72 2.96
N ALA A 134 -14.11 -13.70 2.16
CA ALA A 134 -15.23 -13.80 1.24
C ALA A 134 -14.98 -14.96 0.25
N GLN A 135 -13.81 -14.98 -0.41
CA GLN A 135 -13.41 -16.03 -1.36
C GLN A 135 -13.42 -17.45 -0.76
N LEU A 136 -13.05 -17.63 0.51
CA LEU A 136 -13.13 -18.95 1.13
C LEU A 136 -14.59 -19.33 1.42
N LEU A 137 -15.37 -18.42 2.01
CA LEU A 137 -16.72 -18.71 2.49
C LEU A 137 -17.77 -18.71 1.36
N SER A 138 -17.56 -18.01 0.25
CA SER A 138 -18.48 -18.04 -0.88
C SER A 138 -18.50 -19.37 -1.62
N MET A 139 -17.47 -20.22 -1.46
CA MET A 139 -17.47 -21.57 -2.03
C MET A 139 -18.56 -22.48 -1.43
N PRO A 140 -18.63 -22.72 -0.09
CA PRO A 140 -19.72 -23.50 0.49
C PRO A 140 -21.09 -22.84 0.33
N PHE A 141 -21.20 -21.50 0.41
CA PHE A 141 -22.48 -20.82 0.14
C PHE A 141 -22.93 -20.97 -1.32
N GLY A 142 -22.01 -20.85 -2.28
CA GLY A 142 -22.30 -21.05 -3.71
C GLY A 142 -22.79 -22.46 -4.02
N ARG A 143 -22.13 -23.48 -3.46
CA ARG A 143 -22.55 -24.90 -3.56
C ARG A 143 -23.89 -25.16 -2.84
N LEU A 144 -24.13 -24.54 -1.69
CA LEU A 144 -25.42 -24.65 -1.01
C LEU A 144 -26.56 -24.03 -1.84
N PHE A 145 -26.32 -22.88 -2.48
CA PHE A 145 -27.28 -22.22 -3.36
C PHE A 145 -27.50 -22.99 -4.67
N GLU A 146 -26.47 -23.65 -5.21
CA GLU A 146 -26.58 -24.61 -6.32
C GLU A 146 -27.51 -25.80 -5.99
N LEU A 147 -27.53 -26.26 -4.73
CA LEU A 147 -28.40 -27.36 -4.29
C LEU A 147 -29.84 -26.92 -3.94
N ILE A 148 -30.01 -25.71 -3.41
CA ILE A 148 -31.31 -25.23 -2.90
C ILE A 148 -32.14 -24.47 -3.95
N LEU A 149 -31.51 -23.69 -4.83
CA LEU A 149 -32.25 -22.80 -5.73
C LEU A 149 -32.90 -23.53 -6.90
N PRO A 150 -34.15 -23.17 -7.28
CA PRO A 150 -34.85 -23.81 -8.39
C PRO A 150 -34.21 -23.46 -9.73
N THR A 151 -34.03 -24.48 -10.58
CA THR A 151 -33.55 -24.37 -11.97
C THR A 151 -34.63 -23.88 -12.96
N ARG A 152 -35.84 -23.57 -12.47
CA ARG A 152 -36.97 -23.13 -13.29
C ARG A 152 -36.65 -21.79 -13.96
N VAL A 153 -36.88 -21.73 -15.27
CA VAL A 153 -36.79 -20.48 -16.04
C VAL A 153 -38.08 -19.66 -15.82
N PHE A 154 -37.90 -18.40 -15.44
CA PHE A 154 -38.92 -17.38 -15.30
C PHE A 154 -38.83 -16.43 -16.49
N ARG A 155 -39.99 -16.07 -17.06
CA ARG A 155 -40.10 -15.11 -18.16
C ARG A 155 -40.84 -13.88 -17.66
N VAL A 156 -40.15 -12.75 -17.55
CA VAL A 156 -40.71 -11.48 -17.06
C VAL A 156 -40.37 -10.38 -18.05
N LEU A 157 -41.40 -9.72 -18.61
CA LEU A 157 -41.26 -8.59 -19.55
C LEU A 157 -40.29 -8.83 -20.73
N GLY A 158 -40.26 -10.06 -21.25
CA GLY A 158 -39.38 -10.47 -22.36
C GLY A 158 -37.97 -10.90 -21.95
N TYR A 159 -37.60 -10.82 -20.67
CA TYR A 159 -36.35 -11.33 -20.13
C TYR A 159 -36.53 -12.75 -19.54
N GLU A 160 -35.66 -13.68 -19.91
CA GLU A 160 -35.62 -15.03 -19.36
C GLU A 160 -34.51 -15.14 -18.30
N PHE A 161 -34.84 -15.61 -17.10
CA PHE A 161 -33.84 -15.85 -16.06
C PHE A 161 -34.17 -17.08 -15.20
N SER A 162 -33.14 -17.72 -14.65
CA SER A 162 -33.26 -18.78 -13.64
C SER A 162 -32.57 -18.34 -12.36
N PHE A 163 -33.10 -18.73 -11.20
CA PHE A 163 -32.38 -18.56 -9.93
C PHE A 163 -31.14 -19.47 -9.86
N ASN A 164 -31.17 -20.61 -10.56
CA ASN A 164 -30.09 -21.58 -10.65
C ASN A 164 -29.83 -21.94 -12.13
N PRO A 165 -28.94 -21.21 -12.84
CA PRO A 165 -28.68 -21.44 -14.27
C PRO A 165 -27.72 -22.61 -14.55
N GLY A 166 -27.13 -23.24 -13.53
CA GLY A 166 -26.15 -24.31 -13.66
C GLY A 166 -25.26 -24.42 -12.41
N PRO A 167 -24.21 -25.26 -12.41
CA PRO A 167 -23.29 -25.40 -11.29
C PRO A 167 -22.62 -24.09 -10.87
N PHE A 168 -22.23 -23.96 -9.60
CA PHE A 168 -21.49 -22.79 -9.12
C PHE A 168 -20.09 -22.76 -9.74
N ASN A 169 -19.80 -21.72 -10.53
CA ASN A 169 -18.59 -21.65 -11.34
C ASN A 169 -17.58 -20.59 -10.85
N ILE A 170 -16.38 -20.63 -11.43
CA ILE A 170 -15.26 -19.77 -11.04
C ILE A 170 -15.51 -18.27 -11.30
N LYS A 171 -16.29 -17.90 -12.33
CA LYS A 171 -16.56 -16.51 -12.68
C LYS A 171 -17.57 -15.85 -11.75
N GLU A 172 -18.61 -16.59 -11.34
CA GLU A 172 -19.48 -16.15 -10.24
C GLU A 172 -18.69 -15.96 -8.95
N HIS A 173 -17.76 -16.88 -8.67
CA HIS A 173 -16.92 -16.83 -7.49
C HIS A 173 -16.03 -15.58 -7.47
N VAL A 174 -15.40 -15.26 -8.61
CA VAL A 174 -14.58 -14.05 -8.77
C VAL A 174 -15.40 -12.78 -8.57
N LEU A 175 -16.61 -12.70 -9.14
CA LEU A 175 -17.48 -11.52 -8.98
C LEU A 175 -17.86 -11.30 -7.51
N ILE A 176 -18.17 -12.35 -6.74
CA ILE A 176 -18.43 -12.26 -5.29
C ILE A 176 -17.22 -11.70 -4.55
N THR A 177 -16.02 -12.23 -4.78
CA THR A 177 -14.79 -11.75 -4.11
C THR A 177 -14.43 -10.33 -4.51
N VAL A 178 -14.63 -9.94 -5.78
CA VAL A 178 -14.38 -8.57 -6.26
C VAL A 178 -15.29 -7.55 -5.57
N MET A 179 -16.54 -7.91 -5.27
CA MET A 179 -17.43 -7.07 -4.43
C MET A 179 -16.88 -6.89 -3.01
N ALA A 180 -16.12 -7.86 -2.48
CA ALA A 180 -15.42 -7.73 -1.20
C ALA A 180 -14.08 -6.95 -1.33
N ASN A 181 -13.30 -7.17 -2.39
CA ASN A 181 -12.03 -6.46 -2.67
C ASN A 181 -12.24 -4.95 -2.69
N VAL A 182 -13.29 -4.48 -3.35
CA VAL A 182 -13.53 -3.05 -3.54
C VAL A 182 -14.03 -2.33 -2.27
N VAL A 183 -14.39 -3.06 -1.20
CA VAL A 183 -14.96 -2.48 0.04
C VAL A 183 -14.21 -2.81 1.33
N TYR A 184 -13.31 -3.79 1.34
CA TYR A 184 -12.63 -4.18 2.59
C TYR A 184 -11.73 -3.07 3.16
N GLY A 185 -11.18 -2.20 2.30
CA GLY A 185 -10.35 -1.07 2.73
C GLY A 185 -11.10 0.04 3.47
N GLY A 186 -12.43 -0.07 3.62
CA GLY A 186 -13.28 0.99 4.18
C GLY A 186 -13.35 2.22 3.26
N ALA A 187 -13.78 3.35 3.81
CA ALA A 187 -13.87 4.60 3.06
C ALA A 187 -13.18 5.74 3.81
N TYR A 188 -11.96 6.10 3.41
CA TYR A 188 -11.11 7.13 4.03
C TYR A 188 -11.78 8.50 4.29
N ALA A 189 -12.86 8.84 3.56
CA ALA A 189 -13.68 10.01 3.86
C ALA A 189 -14.35 9.96 5.25
N THR A 190 -14.50 8.78 5.87
CA THR A 190 -14.96 8.64 7.25
C THR A 190 -13.97 9.22 8.26
N GLU A 191 -12.66 9.25 7.94
CA GLU A 191 -11.63 9.89 8.77
C GLU A 191 -11.81 11.41 8.84
N VAL A 192 -12.27 12.07 7.76
CA VAL A 192 -12.62 13.51 7.77
C VAL A 192 -13.72 13.77 8.79
N ILE A 193 -14.78 12.96 8.73
CA ILE A 193 -15.97 13.08 9.58
C ILE A 193 -15.61 12.79 11.04
N ALA A 194 -14.77 11.79 11.30
CA ALA A 194 -14.31 11.43 12.63
C ALA A 194 -13.36 12.50 13.21
N ALA A 195 -12.43 13.03 12.42
CA ALA A 195 -11.54 14.11 12.84
C ALA A 195 -12.30 15.41 13.12
N GLN A 196 -13.33 15.74 12.31
CA GLN A 196 -14.25 16.85 12.60
C GLN A 196 -14.90 16.71 13.98
N ARG A 197 -15.38 15.51 14.36
CA ARG A 197 -15.94 15.24 15.69
C ARG A 197 -14.90 15.30 16.81
N VAL A 198 -13.78 14.61 16.65
CA VAL A 198 -12.79 14.38 17.73
C VAL A 198 -11.85 15.57 17.94
N PHE A 199 -11.30 16.16 16.88
CA PHE A 199 -10.27 17.22 16.97
C PHE A 199 -10.84 18.64 16.90
N TYR A 200 -12.00 18.81 16.29
CA TYR A 200 -12.62 20.12 16.00
C TYR A 200 -14.01 20.31 16.63
N GLN A 201 -14.54 19.30 17.36
CA GLN A 201 -15.83 19.34 18.05
C GLN A 201 -17.04 19.65 17.14
N GLN A 202 -16.92 19.37 15.84
CA GLN A 202 -17.97 19.57 14.84
C GLN A 202 -18.82 18.30 14.66
N THR A 203 -20.15 18.44 14.60
CA THR A 203 -21.11 17.34 14.40
C THR A 203 -21.73 17.39 13.00
N PRO A 204 -21.01 16.97 11.94
CA PRO A 204 -21.51 17.07 10.57
C PRO A 204 -22.77 16.22 10.33
N SER A 205 -23.73 16.77 9.59
CA SER A 205 -25.01 16.11 9.28
C SER A 205 -24.83 14.81 8.49
N PHE A 206 -25.74 13.84 8.69
CA PHE A 206 -25.70 12.55 8.00
C PHE A 206 -25.72 12.67 6.46
N GLY A 207 -26.44 13.67 5.93
CA GLY A 207 -26.45 13.96 4.48
C GLY A 207 -25.07 14.32 3.94
N TYR A 208 -24.35 15.22 4.61
CA TYR A 208 -22.96 15.56 4.24
C TYR A 208 -22.05 14.34 4.27
N GLN A 209 -22.19 13.49 5.29
CA GLN A 209 -21.36 12.29 5.45
C GLN A 209 -21.52 11.33 4.25
N ILE A 210 -22.77 11.04 3.85
CA ILE A 210 -23.05 10.20 2.69
C ILE A 210 -22.55 10.85 1.39
N LEU A 211 -22.82 12.14 1.17
CA LEU A 211 -22.43 12.82 -0.07
C LEU A 211 -20.91 12.85 -0.24
N LEU A 212 -20.14 13.11 0.82
CA LEU A 212 -18.67 13.10 0.80
C LEU A 212 -18.10 11.69 0.58
N VAL A 213 -18.64 10.68 1.27
CA VAL A 213 -18.18 9.29 1.08
C VAL A 213 -18.52 8.79 -0.34
N LEU A 214 -19.77 8.92 -0.77
CA LEU A 214 -20.23 8.41 -2.07
C LEU A 214 -19.48 9.04 -3.25
N SER A 215 -19.26 10.36 -3.23
CA SER A 215 -18.50 11.06 -4.27
C SER A 215 -17.04 10.62 -4.29
N THR A 216 -16.35 10.60 -3.15
CA THR A 216 -14.92 10.24 -3.07
C THR A 216 -14.65 8.79 -3.47
N GLN A 217 -15.51 7.85 -3.09
CA GLN A 217 -15.32 6.43 -3.45
C GLN A 217 -15.58 6.17 -4.94
N LEU A 218 -16.66 6.72 -5.51
CA LEU A 218 -17.03 6.47 -6.90
C LEU A 218 -16.16 7.24 -7.91
N PHE A 219 -15.62 8.42 -7.54
CA PHE A 219 -14.83 9.21 -8.48
C PHE A 219 -13.61 8.44 -9.00
N GLY A 220 -12.93 7.65 -8.16
CA GLY A 220 -11.78 6.84 -8.58
C GLY A 220 -12.08 5.87 -9.72
N PHE A 221 -13.29 5.30 -9.78
CA PHE A 221 -13.64 4.36 -10.84
C PHE A 221 -13.68 5.01 -12.21
N SER A 222 -13.98 6.32 -12.29
CA SER A 222 -13.96 7.06 -13.56
C SER A 222 -12.59 7.03 -14.25
N PHE A 223 -11.50 7.00 -13.48
CA PHE A 223 -10.15 6.91 -14.02
C PHE A 223 -9.82 5.51 -14.52
N GLY A 224 -10.47 4.46 -13.99
CA GLY A 224 -10.27 3.08 -14.44
C GLY A 224 -10.43 2.90 -15.95
N GLY A 225 -11.38 3.61 -16.56
CA GLY A 225 -11.57 3.61 -18.02
C GLY A 225 -10.34 4.07 -18.82
N LEU A 226 -9.55 5.01 -18.27
CA LEU A 226 -8.29 5.50 -18.83
C LEU A 226 -7.11 4.59 -18.47
N LEU A 227 -7.06 4.12 -17.21
CA LEU A 227 -5.95 3.34 -16.68
C LEU A 227 -5.83 1.92 -17.25
N ARG A 228 -6.93 1.30 -17.70
CA ARG A 228 -6.93 -0.07 -18.26
C ARG A 228 -5.83 -0.33 -19.28
N ARG A 229 -5.61 0.59 -20.22
CA ARG A 229 -4.58 0.44 -21.26
C ARG A 229 -3.15 0.44 -20.71
N PHE A 230 -2.91 1.16 -19.62
CA PHE A 230 -1.58 1.30 -19.03
C PHE A 230 -1.31 0.22 -17.97
N LEU A 231 -2.34 -0.23 -17.25
CA LEU A 231 -2.20 -1.03 -16.03
C LEU A 231 -2.85 -2.42 -16.09
N VAL A 232 -3.74 -2.70 -17.05
CA VAL A 232 -4.49 -3.97 -17.10
C VAL A 232 -4.14 -4.79 -18.34
N TRP A 233 -4.16 -4.18 -19.52
CA TRP A 233 -3.86 -4.87 -20.77
C TRP A 233 -2.40 -5.35 -20.88
N PRO A 234 -1.37 -4.57 -20.50
CA PRO A 234 0.02 -4.99 -20.71
C PRO A 234 0.40 -6.19 -19.84
N ALA A 235 1.12 -7.15 -20.42
CA ALA A 235 1.63 -8.34 -19.73
C ALA A 235 2.51 -7.98 -18.53
N SER A 236 3.36 -6.95 -18.69
CA SER A 236 4.34 -6.48 -17.70
C SER A 236 3.72 -5.90 -16.42
N MET A 237 2.44 -5.57 -16.45
CA MET A 237 1.68 -5.10 -15.29
C MET A 237 1.08 -6.32 -14.57
N ILE A 238 1.90 -6.97 -13.76
CA ILE A 238 1.62 -8.30 -13.18
C ILE A 238 0.57 -8.24 -12.08
N TRP A 239 0.58 -7.19 -11.25
CA TRP A 239 -0.20 -7.07 -10.01
C TRP A 239 0.00 -8.28 -9.06
N PRO A 240 1.15 -8.40 -8.38
CA PRO A 240 1.47 -9.60 -7.60
C PRO A 240 0.41 -9.99 -6.57
N GLN A 241 -0.20 -9.03 -5.84
CA GLN A 241 -1.30 -9.31 -4.90
C GLN A 241 -2.50 -10.02 -5.54
N THR A 242 -2.82 -9.69 -6.79
CA THR A 242 -3.92 -10.29 -7.54
C THR A 242 -3.69 -11.78 -7.83
N LEU A 243 -2.42 -12.21 -7.95
CA LEU A 243 -2.07 -13.61 -8.21
C LEU A 243 -2.41 -14.54 -7.03
N VAL A 244 -2.46 -14.01 -5.79
CA VAL A 244 -2.91 -14.76 -4.60
C VAL A 244 -4.37 -15.20 -4.77
N ASN A 245 -5.24 -14.25 -5.17
CA ASN A 245 -6.64 -14.53 -5.45
C ASN A 245 -6.78 -15.55 -6.59
N CYS A 246 -6.04 -15.37 -7.69
CA CYS A 246 -6.05 -16.30 -8.84
C CYS A 246 -5.65 -17.73 -8.43
N ALA A 247 -4.53 -17.87 -7.74
CA ALA A 247 -4.03 -19.16 -7.27
C ALA A 247 -5.01 -19.86 -6.32
N LEU A 248 -5.69 -19.10 -5.44
CA LEU A 248 -6.71 -19.63 -4.55
C LEU A 248 -7.99 -20.05 -5.32
N PHE A 249 -8.47 -19.28 -6.30
CA PHE A 249 -9.63 -19.67 -7.12
C PHE A 249 -9.39 -20.98 -7.87
N ASN A 250 -8.25 -21.07 -8.56
CA ASN A 250 -7.86 -22.26 -9.32
C ASN A 250 -7.58 -23.47 -8.39
N THR A 251 -7.22 -23.22 -7.12
CA THR A 251 -7.10 -24.28 -6.11
C THR A 251 -8.47 -24.77 -5.62
N LEU A 252 -9.40 -23.86 -5.31
CA LEU A 252 -10.75 -24.19 -4.82
C LEU A 252 -11.65 -24.82 -5.89
N HIS A 253 -11.47 -24.46 -7.16
CA HIS A 253 -12.18 -25.07 -8.30
C HIS A 253 -11.39 -26.20 -8.98
N SER A 254 -10.33 -26.70 -8.34
CA SER A 254 -9.51 -27.84 -8.79
C SER A 254 -9.02 -27.76 -10.24
N SER A 255 -8.73 -26.55 -10.72
CA SER A 255 -8.39 -26.25 -12.12
C SER A 255 -6.95 -26.61 -12.51
N TYR A 256 -6.17 -27.22 -11.60
CA TYR A 256 -4.80 -27.67 -11.81
C TYR A 256 -4.68 -29.19 -11.68
N SER A 257 -4.10 -29.82 -12.71
CA SER A 257 -3.56 -31.17 -12.61
C SER A 257 -2.32 -31.22 -11.70
N MET A 258 -2.16 -32.31 -10.95
CA MET A 258 -0.99 -32.56 -10.11
C MET A 258 0.26 -32.78 -10.99
N PHE A 259 1.37 -32.09 -10.69
CA PHE A 259 2.62 -32.28 -11.43
C PHE A 259 3.29 -33.61 -11.08
N PRO A 260 4.03 -34.26 -12.01
CA PRO A 260 4.81 -35.47 -11.71
C PRO A 260 5.77 -35.25 -10.53
N GLY A 261 5.67 -36.10 -9.51
CA GLY A 261 6.45 -36.00 -8.27
C GLY A 261 5.87 -35.08 -7.18
N GLN A 262 4.74 -34.42 -7.42
CA GLN A 262 4.01 -33.68 -6.38
C GLN A 262 3.24 -34.65 -5.48
N THR A 263 3.50 -34.65 -4.17
CA THR A 263 2.89 -35.61 -3.22
C THR A 263 1.58 -35.13 -2.58
N LEU A 264 1.28 -33.83 -2.64
CA LEU A 264 0.15 -33.19 -1.97
C LEU A 264 -0.62 -32.29 -2.94
N SER A 265 -1.96 -32.30 -2.90
CA SER A 265 -2.74 -31.36 -3.71
C SER A 265 -2.67 -29.94 -3.14
N ARG A 266 -2.78 -28.91 -4.00
CA ARG A 266 -2.79 -27.50 -3.57
C ARG A 266 -3.89 -27.24 -2.51
N GLU A 267 -5.05 -27.88 -2.67
CA GLU A 267 -6.18 -27.81 -1.73
C GLU A 267 -5.86 -28.39 -0.34
N ARG A 268 -5.30 -29.60 -0.26
CA ARG A 268 -4.92 -30.22 1.02
C ARG A 268 -3.83 -29.41 1.72
N PHE A 269 -2.86 -28.92 0.95
CA PHE A 269 -1.82 -28.01 1.46
C PHE A 269 -2.42 -26.73 2.03
N TYR A 270 -3.33 -26.08 1.29
CA TYR A 270 -4.07 -24.90 1.77
C TYR A 270 -4.77 -25.16 3.11
N MET A 271 -5.54 -26.25 3.21
CA MET A 271 -6.30 -26.58 4.43
C MET A 271 -5.39 -26.87 5.64
N TYR A 272 -4.25 -27.54 5.44
CA TYR A 272 -3.29 -27.78 6.52
C TYR A 272 -2.59 -26.49 6.97
N CYS A 273 -2.18 -25.63 6.04
CA CYS A 273 -1.57 -24.34 6.37
C CYS A 273 -2.57 -23.36 7.01
N LEU A 274 -3.84 -23.37 6.58
CA LEU A 274 -4.90 -22.56 7.17
C LEU A 274 -5.17 -22.99 8.61
N ALA A 275 -5.32 -24.29 8.86
CA ALA A 275 -5.51 -24.81 10.22
C ALA A 275 -4.29 -24.51 11.11
N GLY A 276 -3.08 -24.70 10.59
CA GLY A 276 -1.83 -24.38 11.28
C GLY A 276 -1.75 -22.90 11.66
N SER A 277 -2.01 -21.99 10.72
CA SER A 277 -2.05 -20.54 10.96
C SER A 277 -3.12 -20.15 11.98
N PHE A 278 -4.34 -20.67 11.80
CA PHE A 278 -5.47 -20.42 12.69
C PHE A 278 -5.15 -20.82 14.14
N PHE A 279 -4.68 -22.05 14.38
CA PHE A 279 -4.35 -22.49 15.74
C PHE A 279 -3.11 -21.82 16.30
N TRP A 280 -2.09 -21.56 15.47
CA TRP A 280 -0.88 -20.87 15.91
C TRP A 280 -1.18 -19.45 16.39
N TYR A 281 -2.03 -18.70 15.70
CA TYR A 281 -2.31 -17.30 16.03
C TYR A 281 -2.93 -17.08 17.43
N TRP A 282 -3.57 -18.08 18.04
CA TRP A 282 -4.00 -18.00 19.44
C TRP A 282 -2.82 -17.78 20.41
N VAL A 283 -1.62 -18.24 20.04
CA VAL A 283 -0.42 -18.11 20.86
C VAL A 283 0.06 -16.65 20.90
N PRO A 284 0.53 -15.99 19.82
CA PRO A 284 0.94 -14.60 19.87
C PRO A 284 -0.22 -13.60 19.91
N GLY A 285 -1.42 -13.97 19.47
CA GLY A 285 -2.58 -13.08 19.41
C GLY A 285 -3.40 -12.99 20.70
N TYR A 286 -3.20 -13.89 21.67
CA TYR A 286 -3.95 -13.89 22.94
C TYR A 286 -3.21 -14.50 24.13
N LEU A 287 -2.70 -15.72 23.99
CA LEU A 287 -2.14 -16.47 25.13
C LEU A 287 -0.79 -15.91 25.60
N PHE A 288 0.04 -15.42 24.68
CA PHE A 288 1.39 -14.90 24.93
C PHE A 288 1.70 -13.73 23.97
N THR A 289 1.05 -12.58 24.20
CA THR A 289 1.10 -11.41 23.32
C THR A 289 2.49 -10.82 23.13
N ALA A 290 3.40 -10.97 24.10
CA ALA A 290 4.77 -10.51 23.94
C ALA A 290 5.59 -11.30 22.89
N LEU A 291 5.09 -12.43 22.36
CA LEU A 291 5.67 -13.09 21.17
C LEU A 291 5.37 -12.36 19.86
N SER A 292 4.39 -11.44 19.85
CA SER A 292 4.04 -10.62 18.68
C SER A 292 5.03 -9.47 18.47
N SER A 293 5.33 -8.69 19.51
CA SER A 293 6.35 -7.63 19.46
C SER A 293 7.78 -8.12 19.73
N PHE A 294 7.94 -9.28 20.38
CA PHE A 294 9.17 -10.00 20.72
C PHE A 294 10.41 -9.13 21.02
N SER A 295 10.22 -8.07 21.82
CA SER A 295 11.26 -7.10 22.16
C SER A 295 12.16 -7.58 23.32
N PHE A 296 12.66 -8.82 23.24
CA PHE A 296 13.32 -9.51 24.37
C PHE A 296 14.52 -8.76 24.96
N ILE A 297 15.24 -7.99 24.13
CA ILE A 297 16.37 -7.13 24.56
C ILE A 297 15.89 -6.06 25.54
N CYS A 298 14.69 -5.52 25.36
CA CYS A 298 14.09 -4.55 26.29
C CYS A 298 13.69 -5.21 27.60
N TRP A 299 13.30 -6.50 27.61
CA TRP A 299 12.98 -7.23 28.85
C TRP A 299 14.23 -7.54 29.68
N ILE A 300 15.41 -7.66 29.05
CA ILE A 300 16.71 -7.81 29.74
C ILE A 300 17.14 -6.48 30.40
N ALA A 301 16.83 -5.33 29.77
CA ALA A 301 17.22 -4.00 30.24
C ALA A 301 16.04 -3.00 30.27
N PRO A 302 14.98 -3.25 31.06
CA PRO A 302 13.70 -2.53 30.96
C PRO A 302 13.80 -1.03 31.26
N ASN A 303 14.73 -0.63 32.11
CA ASN A 303 14.93 0.76 32.52
C ASN A 303 16.00 1.50 31.68
N ASN A 304 16.67 0.83 30.73
CA ASN A 304 17.69 1.48 29.90
C ASN A 304 17.03 2.17 28.70
N VAL A 305 16.85 3.49 28.81
CA VAL A 305 16.17 4.34 27.82
C VAL A 305 16.74 4.16 26.41
N VAL A 306 18.06 4.14 26.23
CA VAL A 306 18.70 4.00 24.91
C VAL A 306 18.44 2.61 24.31
N VAL A 307 18.53 1.55 25.10
CA VAL A 307 18.24 0.18 24.64
C VAL A 307 16.76 0.07 24.21
N ASN A 308 15.84 0.66 24.99
CA ASN A 308 14.42 0.63 24.68
C ASN A 308 14.08 1.47 23.44
N GLN A 309 14.71 2.63 23.26
CA GLN A 309 14.53 3.47 22.06
C GLN A 309 15.03 2.78 20.78
N LEU A 310 16.06 1.93 20.85
CA LEU A 310 16.59 1.20 19.69
C LEU A 310 15.87 -0.12 19.42
N PHE A 311 15.59 -0.92 20.46
CA PHE A 311 15.08 -2.29 20.33
C PHE A 311 13.61 -2.47 20.71
N GLY A 312 12.97 -1.43 21.23
CA GLY A 312 11.55 -1.41 21.60
C GLY A 312 10.62 -1.37 20.39
N TYR A 313 9.38 -1.78 20.60
CA TYR A 313 8.35 -1.88 19.56
C TYR A 313 7.34 -0.72 19.63
N ASN A 314 6.92 -0.32 20.84
CA ASN A 314 5.80 0.59 21.03
C ASN A 314 6.17 2.04 20.73
N SER A 315 7.35 2.47 21.18
CA SER A 315 7.92 3.81 20.92
C SER A 315 9.36 3.78 20.40
N GLY A 316 10.00 2.61 20.42
CA GLY A 316 11.31 2.36 19.85
C GLY A 316 11.33 2.08 18.33
N LEU A 317 12.53 1.90 17.79
CA LEU A 317 12.80 1.69 16.36
C LEU A 317 12.69 0.23 15.90
N GLY A 318 12.45 -0.72 16.81
CA GLY A 318 12.27 -2.13 16.50
C GLY A 318 13.43 -2.78 15.75
N ILE A 319 14.69 -2.54 16.17
CA ILE A 319 15.90 -3.16 15.57
C ILE A 319 15.99 -4.66 15.94
N ASN A 320 15.06 -5.45 15.42
CA ASN A 320 14.97 -6.90 15.56
C ASN A 320 14.40 -7.47 14.25
N PHE A 321 14.63 -8.75 13.93
CA PHE A 321 14.08 -9.43 12.75
C PHE A 321 13.06 -10.53 13.08
N ILE A 322 12.94 -10.93 14.36
CA ILE A 322 12.18 -12.10 14.77
C ILE A 322 10.90 -11.66 15.50
N THR A 323 9.76 -12.01 14.93
CA THR A 323 8.45 -12.07 15.56
C THR A 323 7.84 -13.45 15.28
N PHE A 324 6.94 -13.92 16.13
CA PHE A 324 6.21 -15.18 15.96
C PHE A 324 4.77 -14.98 15.46
N ASP A 325 4.40 -13.74 15.12
CA ASP A 325 3.06 -13.35 14.70
C ASP A 325 3.02 -13.02 13.20
N TRP A 326 2.25 -13.79 12.44
CA TRP A 326 2.04 -13.55 11.01
C TRP A 326 1.37 -12.20 10.72
N SER A 327 0.53 -11.67 11.62
CA SER A 327 -0.06 -10.34 11.45
C SER A 327 0.97 -9.21 11.57
N MET A 328 2.07 -9.42 12.29
CA MET A 328 3.20 -8.48 12.35
C MET A 328 4.10 -8.57 11.12
N ILE A 329 4.29 -9.79 10.60
CA ILE A 329 5.05 -10.07 9.36
C ILE A 329 4.32 -9.52 8.14
N ALA A 330 3.02 -9.77 8.02
CA ALA A 330 2.19 -9.36 6.88
C ALA A 330 1.59 -7.94 7.04
N TYR A 331 2.05 -7.15 8.02
CA TYR A 331 1.55 -5.80 8.30
C TYR A 331 1.64 -4.88 7.07
N ASN A 332 2.72 -4.99 6.29
CA ASN A 332 2.96 -4.24 5.07
C ASN A 332 2.47 -4.99 3.81
N GLY A 333 1.50 -5.89 3.96
CA GLY A 333 1.14 -6.90 2.95
C GLY A 333 2.05 -8.13 3.00
N SER A 334 1.71 -9.18 2.26
CA SER A 334 2.41 -10.45 2.35
C SER A 334 3.80 -10.42 1.67
N PRO A 335 4.88 -10.80 2.37
CA PRO A 335 6.22 -10.93 1.78
C PRO A 335 6.36 -12.17 0.88
N LEU A 336 5.39 -13.09 0.94
CA LEU A 336 5.33 -14.21 -0.02
C LEU A 336 4.88 -13.74 -1.41
N VAL A 337 4.54 -12.47 -1.60
CA VAL A 337 3.93 -11.98 -2.85
C VAL A 337 4.77 -10.88 -3.51
N THR A 338 5.43 -10.06 -2.70
CA THR A 338 6.25 -8.93 -3.16
C THR A 338 7.57 -9.44 -3.76
N PRO A 339 8.02 -8.94 -4.93
CA PRO A 339 9.30 -9.37 -5.50
C PRO A 339 10.48 -8.99 -4.59
N TRP A 340 11.40 -9.95 -4.32
CA TRP A 340 12.54 -9.76 -3.41
C TRP A 340 13.33 -8.45 -3.63
N TRP A 341 13.50 -8.02 -4.87
CA TRP A 341 14.22 -6.78 -5.15
C TRP A 341 13.47 -5.54 -4.66
N ALA A 342 12.14 -5.52 -4.73
CA ALA A 342 11.33 -4.44 -4.17
C ALA A 342 11.42 -4.44 -2.64
N GLU A 343 11.32 -5.62 -2.02
CA GLU A 343 11.50 -5.80 -0.57
C GLU A 343 12.87 -5.28 -0.10
N LEU A 344 13.93 -5.55 -0.85
CA LEU A 344 15.28 -5.07 -0.56
C LEU A 344 15.41 -3.55 -0.65
N ASN A 345 14.67 -2.87 -1.54
CA ASN A 345 14.62 -1.40 -1.58
C ASN A 345 13.93 -0.84 -0.32
N VAL A 346 12.81 -1.43 0.10
CA VAL A 346 12.10 -1.05 1.34
C VAL A 346 12.99 -1.28 2.58
N PHE A 347 13.64 -2.44 2.66
CA PHE A 347 14.53 -2.77 3.77
C PHE A 347 15.78 -1.88 3.82
N ALA A 348 16.37 -1.55 2.67
CA ALA A 348 17.47 -0.58 2.60
C ALA A 348 17.05 0.82 3.11
N ALA A 349 15.81 1.23 2.83
CA ALA A 349 15.26 2.48 3.34
C ALA A 349 15.05 2.45 4.86
N LEU A 350 14.53 1.35 5.41
CA LEU A 350 14.43 1.13 6.86
C LEU A 350 15.80 1.29 7.53
N VAL A 351 16.80 0.56 7.05
CA VAL A 351 18.15 0.55 7.63
C VAL A 351 18.77 1.95 7.57
N LEU A 352 18.75 2.61 6.40
CA LEU A 352 19.40 3.91 6.25
C LEU A 352 18.66 5.04 6.99
N MET A 353 17.33 5.12 6.85
CA MET A 353 16.56 6.28 7.30
C MET A 353 16.14 6.16 8.76
N TYR A 354 15.77 4.96 9.22
CA TYR A 354 15.25 4.74 10.57
C TYR A 354 16.26 4.12 11.52
N TRP A 355 17.12 3.18 11.08
CA TRP A 355 18.11 2.57 11.99
C TRP A 355 19.45 3.33 12.05
N ILE A 356 19.74 4.19 11.07
CA ILE A 356 20.96 5.02 11.05
C ILE A 356 20.63 6.50 11.21
N ILE A 357 19.92 7.12 10.25
CA ILE A 357 19.72 8.58 10.24
C ILE A 357 18.85 9.05 11.41
N SER A 358 17.73 8.38 11.70
CA SER A 358 16.84 8.80 12.79
C SER A 358 17.52 8.84 14.17
N PRO A 359 18.27 7.81 14.62
CA PRO A 359 19.11 7.89 15.82
C PRO A 359 20.12 9.04 15.81
N ILE A 360 20.80 9.28 14.67
CA ILE A 360 21.79 10.36 14.57
C ILE A 360 21.14 11.73 14.77
N LEU A 361 19.95 11.95 14.21
CA LEU A 361 19.18 13.18 14.39
C LEU A 361 18.64 13.29 15.82
N TYR A 362 18.06 12.21 16.34
CA TYR A 362 17.44 12.16 17.66
C TYR A 362 18.45 12.38 18.79
N TYR A 363 19.59 11.70 18.81
CA TYR A 363 20.59 11.88 19.87
C TYR A 363 21.44 13.15 19.71
N LYS A 364 21.42 13.81 18.54
CA LYS A 364 21.93 15.17 18.35
C LYS A 364 20.91 16.26 18.65
N ASN A 365 19.71 15.91 19.12
CA ASN A 365 18.60 16.82 19.44
C ASN A 365 18.18 17.73 18.27
N VAL A 366 18.26 17.22 17.03
CA VAL A 366 17.76 17.94 15.86
C VAL A 366 16.24 18.08 15.97
N PHE A 367 15.69 19.24 15.61
CA PHE A 367 14.28 19.59 15.79
C PHE A 367 13.78 19.56 17.25
N PHE A 368 14.69 19.58 18.23
CA PHE A 368 14.39 19.41 19.66
C PHE A 368 13.76 18.05 20.02
N SER A 369 13.96 17.03 19.18
CA SER A 369 13.24 15.76 19.32
C SER A 369 13.66 14.91 20.51
N SER A 370 14.83 15.13 21.14
CA SER A 370 15.28 14.29 22.26
C SER A 370 14.40 14.42 23.53
N TYR A 371 13.61 15.50 23.63
CA TYR A 371 12.63 15.72 24.69
C TYR A 371 11.31 14.98 24.47
N LEU A 372 11.16 14.33 23.31
CA LEU A 372 9.99 13.56 22.89
C LEU A 372 10.35 12.07 22.80
N PRO A 373 9.36 11.17 22.70
CA PRO A 373 9.61 9.78 22.30
C PRO A 373 10.31 9.74 20.94
N ILE A 374 11.20 8.75 20.71
CA ILE A 374 11.93 8.64 19.43
C ILE A 374 10.99 8.34 18.26
N SER A 375 9.97 7.50 18.49
CA SER A 375 8.96 7.13 17.51
C SER A 375 7.55 7.11 18.13
N GLU A 376 6.68 8.02 17.70
CA GLU A 376 5.25 7.99 18.02
C GLU A 376 4.47 8.77 16.94
N ASN A 377 3.16 8.51 16.78
CA ASN A 377 2.29 9.22 15.83
C ASN A 377 1.54 10.42 16.45
N ARG A 378 1.99 10.92 17.61
CA ARG A 378 1.44 12.11 18.28
C ARG A 378 2.27 13.36 17.98
N ALA A 379 1.64 14.52 18.15
CA ALA A 379 2.32 15.81 18.21
C ALA A 379 2.29 16.35 19.64
N TYR A 380 3.29 17.16 19.97
CA TYR A 380 3.53 17.68 21.31
C TYR A 380 3.68 19.19 21.31
N ASP A 381 3.38 19.80 22.46
CA ASP A 381 3.72 21.19 22.74
C ASP A 381 5.11 21.30 23.40
N ARG A 382 5.57 22.55 23.60
CA ARG A 382 6.85 22.89 24.24
C ARG A 382 6.99 22.41 25.69
N PHE A 383 5.91 21.94 26.31
CA PHE A 383 5.89 21.41 27.68
C PHE A 383 5.98 19.87 27.69
N GLY A 384 6.10 19.23 26.52
CA GLY A 384 6.17 17.77 26.40
C GLY A 384 4.81 17.07 26.53
N LEU A 385 3.70 17.81 26.45
CA LEU A 385 2.35 17.28 26.52
C LEU A 385 1.74 17.11 25.13
N GLU A 386 0.74 16.23 24.98
CA GLU A 386 0.00 16.01 23.73
C GLU A 386 -0.65 17.33 23.26
N TYR A 387 -0.43 17.70 22.00
CA TYR A 387 -0.74 19.04 21.48
C TYR A 387 -2.25 19.31 21.42
N ASN A 388 -2.72 20.32 22.17
CA ASN A 388 -4.14 20.63 22.24
C ASN A 388 -4.62 21.52 21.05
N SER A 389 -5.29 20.90 20.08
CA SER A 389 -5.87 21.56 18.90
C SER A 389 -6.84 22.69 19.23
N THR A 390 -7.70 22.50 20.23
CA THR A 390 -8.79 23.44 20.58
C THR A 390 -8.27 24.80 21.05
N ARG A 391 -7.00 24.89 21.48
CA ARG A 391 -6.37 26.15 21.89
C ARG A 391 -5.96 27.05 20.72
N ILE A 392 -5.90 26.51 19.50
CA ILE A 392 -5.40 27.24 18.31
C ILE A 392 -6.42 27.35 17.18
N VAL A 393 -7.65 26.88 17.42
CA VAL A 393 -8.78 26.95 16.50
C VAL A 393 -9.86 27.81 17.15
N ASP A 394 -10.44 28.74 16.41
CA ASP A 394 -11.55 29.57 16.88
C ASP A 394 -12.91 28.86 16.77
N ALA A 395 -13.97 29.50 17.28
CA ALA A 395 -15.33 28.96 17.24
C ALA A 395 -15.91 28.77 15.82
N SER A 396 -15.25 29.31 14.78
CA SER A 396 -15.62 29.10 13.36
C SER A 396 -14.84 27.95 12.70
N GLY A 397 -13.94 27.28 13.44
CA GLY A 397 -13.09 26.22 12.90
C GLY A 397 -11.87 26.72 12.12
N LEU A 398 -11.53 28.01 12.25
CA LEU A 398 -10.38 28.64 11.61
C LEU A 398 -9.18 28.75 12.56
N PHE A 399 -7.96 28.83 12.00
CA PHE A 399 -6.74 28.93 12.78
C PHE A 399 -6.56 30.32 13.43
N ASN A 400 -6.43 30.35 14.76
CA ASN A 400 -6.15 31.55 15.54
C ASN A 400 -4.65 31.74 15.75
N VAL A 401 -4.07 32.66 14.97
CA VAL A 401 -2.63 32.99 14.99
C VAL A 401 -2.17 33.54 16.36
N THR A 402 -3.02 34.30 17.06
CA THR A 402 -2.66 34.90 18.36
C THR A 402 -2.60 33.84 19.44
N ALA A 403 -3.63 33.00 19.54
CA ALA A 403 -3.68 31.92 20.52
C ALA A 403 -2.55 30.89 20.30
N TYR A 404 -2.18 30.62 19.04
CA TYR A 404 -1.00 29.81 18.70
C TYR A 404 0.32 30.42 19.22
N ARG A 405 0.51 31.74 19.09
CA ARG A 405 1.70 32.44 19.61
C ARG A 405 1.79 32.40 21.13
N GLU A 406 0.66 32.47 21.82
CA GLU A 406 0.60 32.38 23.28
C GLU A 406 0.79 30.94 23.77
N TYR A 407 0.27 29.94 23.05
CA TYR A 407 0.34 28.53 23.45
C TYR A 407 1.70 27.87 23.15
N SER A 408 1.96 27.45 21.91
CA SER A 408 3.16 26.68 21.56
C SER A 408 3.29 26.45 20.05
N PRO A 409 4.53 26.41 19.50
CA PRO A 409 4.80 25.71 18.25
C PRO A 409 4.49 24.21 18.41
N LEU A 410 4.27 23.51 17.30
CA LEU A 410 3.98 22.08 17.28
C LEU A 410 5.28 21.30 17.02
N TYR A 411 5.57 20.32 17.88
CA TYR A 411 6.74 19.43 17.75
C TYR A 411 6.29 17.99 17.48
N ILE A 412 7.04 17.27 16.65
CA ILE A 412 6.82 15.86 16.32
C ILE A 412 8.09 15.00 16.57
N PRO A 413 7.93 13.71 16.92
CA PRO A 413 9.02 12.72 17.02
C PRO A 413 9.90 12.64 15.77
N THR A 414 11.15 12.18 15.92
CA THR A 414 12.12 12.13 14.81
C THR A 414 11.67 11.20 13.69
N THR A 415 11.12 10.02 13.99
CA THR A 415 10.67 9.10 12.93
C THR A 415 9.50 9.66 12.14
N PHE A 416 8.59 10.40 12.79
CA PHE A 416 7.46 11.05 12.14
C PHE A 416 7.91 12.26 11.29
N ALA A 417 8.90 13.02 11.76
CA ALA A 417 9.57 14.04 10.94
C ALA A 417 10.24 13.40 9.71
N MET A 418 10.93 12.27 9.88
CA MET A 418 11.59 11.56 8.78
C MET A 418 10.60 10.97 7.77
N SER A 419 9.45 10.45 8.19
CA SER A 419 8.44 9.93 7.25
C SER A 419 7.84 11.02 6.36
N TYR A 420 7.70 12.27 6.86
CA TYR A 420 7.38 13.42 6.01
C TYR A 420 8.51 13.75 5.01
N GLY A 421 9.77 13.73 5.45
CA GLY A 421 10.92 13.90 4.55
C GLY A 421 10.91 12.86 3.42
N LEU A 422 10.76 11.58 3.76
CA LEU A 422 10.65 10.51 2.77
C LEU A 422 9.46 10.70 1.83
N SER A 423 8.29 11.08 2.34
CA SER A 423 7.11 11.39 1.53
C SER A 423 7.36 12.49 0.50
N PHE A 424 8.13 13.54 0.85
CA PHE A 424 8.55 14.57 -0.10
C PHE A 424 9.50 14.02 -1.18
N GLY A 425 10.46 13.15 -0.78
CA GLY A 425 11.36 12.48 -1.72
C GLY A 425 10.65 11.56 -2.71
N THR A 426 9.67 10.78 -2.22
CA THR A 426 8.85 9.87 -3.03
C THR A 426 8.23 10.59 -4.22
N LEU A 427 7.63 11.76 -4.03
CA LEU A 427 6.94 12.51 -5.08
C LEU A 427 7.82 12.72 -6.32
N THR A 428 8.97 13.33 -6.11
CA THR A 428 9.93 13.65 -7.17
C THR A 428 10.62 12.41 -7.72
N ALA A 429 10.89 11.42 -6.87
CA ALA A 429 11.43 10.13 -7.29
C ALA A 429 10.45 9.43 -8.24
N THR A 430 9.15 9.40 -7.92
CA THR A 430 8.09 8.82 -8.76
C THR A 430 8.11 9.42 -10.16
N LEU A 431 8.13 10.75 -10.29
CA LEU A 431 8.12 11.41 -11.59
C LEU A 431 9.41 11.15 -12.38
N VAL A 432 10.59 11.36 -11.77
CA VAL A 432 11.86 11.22 -12.47
C VAL A 432 12.16 9.76 -12.82
N HIS A 433 11.92 8.81 -11.90
CA HIS A 433 12.10 7.38 -12.17
C HIS A 433 11.13 6.89 -13.26
N THR A 434 9.85 7.26 -13.20
CA THR A 434 8.87 6.89 -14.24
C THR A 434 9.26 7.44 -15.61
N TRP A 435 9.74 8.69 -15.68
CA TRP A 435 10.23 9.28 -16.93
C TRP A 435 11.48 8.57 -17.46
N LEU A 436 12.43 8.23 -16.58
CA LEU A 436 13.69 7.60 -16.97
C LEU A 436 13.51 6.13 -17.40
N TRP A 437 12.71 5.32 -16.70
CA TRP A 437 12.49 3.91 -17.05
C TRP A 437 11.34 3.73 -18.06
N HIS A 438 10.16 4.33 -17.83
CA HIS A 438 8.91 3.89 -18.47
C HIS A 438 8.32 4.84 -19.52
N ARG A 439 8.96 5.98 -19.84
CA ARG A 439 8.42 6.94 -20.84
C ARG A 439 8.13 6.31 -22.21
N LYS A 440 8.90 5.30 -22.61
CA LYS A 440 8.72 4.57 -23.88
C LYS A 440 7.42 3.75 -23.84
N ASP A 441 7.23 2.97 -22.78
CA ASP A 441 6.02 2.16 -22.58
C ASP A 441 4.77 3.03 -22.49
N ILE A 442 4.82 4.12 -21.72
CA ILE A 442 3.72 5.09 -21.64
C ILE A 442 3.38 5.61 -23.05
N MET A 443 4.37 6.03 -23.85
CA MET A 443 4.14 6.54 -25.21
C MET A 443 3.59 5.47 -26.17
N ARG A 444 4.05 4.20 -26.05
CA ARG A 444 3.50 3.04 -26.77
C ARG A 444 2.03 2.82 -26.40
N GLN A 445 1.73 2.79 -25.10
CA GLN A 445 0.39 2.51 -24.57
C GLN A 445 -0.63 3.64 -24.80
N PHE A 446 -0.20 4.84 -25.20
CA PHE A 446 -1.12 5.85 -25.73
C PHE A 446 -1.71 5.49 -27.11
N ARG A 447 -1.04 4.63 -27.88
CA ARG A 447 -1.41 4.28 -29.27
C ARG A 447 -1.88 2.84 -29.45
N SER A 448 -1.53 1.94 -28.52
CA SER A 448 -1.88 0.52 -28.58
C SER A 448 -3.39 0.25 -28.49
N SER A 449 -3.79 -0.92 -28.98
CA SER A 449 -5.09 -1.54 -28.68
C SER A 449 -4.91 -2.90 -28.02
N LEU A 450 -5.94 -3.40 -27.32
CA LEU A 450 -5.94 -4.73 -26.69
C LEU A 450 -5.61 -5.88 -27.67
N LYS A 451 -5.79 -5.68 -28.98
CA LYS A 451 -5.47 -6.67 -30.02
C LYS A 451 -3.98 -6.72 -30.38
N GLU A 452 -3.22 -5.70 -30.00
CA GLU A 452 -1.77 -5.58 -30.26
C GLU A 452 -0.93 -6.07 -29.08
N GLU A 453 -1.55 -6.43 -27.95
CA GLU A 453 -0.86 -6.99 -26.79
C GLU A 453 -0.54 -8.48 -27.02
N PRO A 454 0.73 -8.91 -26.88
CA PRO A 454 1.17 -10.27 -27.19
C PRO A 454 0.84 -11.31 -26.11
N ASP A 455 -0.02 -11.00 -25.13
CA ASP A 455 -0.32 -11.88 -23.99
C ASP A 455 -1.52 -12.82 -24.26
N VAL A 456 -1.39 -14.08 -23.86
CA VAL A 456 -2.45 -15.09 -23.98
C VAL A 456 -3.75 -14.69 -23.27
N HIS A 457 -3.69 -13.99 -22.13
CA HIS A 457 -4.90 -13.55 -21.43
C HIS A 457 -5.55 -12.35 -22.11
N ALA A 458 -4.77 -11.45 -22.72
CA ALA A 458 -5.29 -10.40 -23.61
C ALA A 458 -6.03 -11.00 -24.81
N ARG A 459 -5.43 -12.01 -25.48
CA ARG A 459 -6.03 -12.77 -26.59
C ARG A 459 -7.36 -13.41 -26.20
N LEU A 460 -7.43 -14.10 -25.05
CA LEU A 460 -8.67 -14.72 -24.55
C LEU A 460 -9.75 -13.67 -24.20
N MET A 461 -9.35 -12.52 -23.65
CA MET A 461 -10.29 -11.47 -23.26
C MET A 461 -10.99 -10.80 -24.45
N LEU A 462 -10.50 -10.95 -25.68
CA LEU A 462 -11.16 -10.46 -26.90
C LEU A 462 -12.55 -11.09 -27.15
N ALA A 463 -12.85 -12.24 -26.52
CA ALA A 463 -14.19 -12.84 -26.57
C ALA A 463 -15.27 -12.02 -25.84
N TYR A 464 -14.87 -11.10 -24.94
CA TYR A 464 -15.81 -10.35 -24.11
C TYR A 464 -16.02 -8.91 -24.59
N PRO A 465 -17.27 -8.41 -24.60
CA PRO A 465 -17.54 -7.04 -24.98
C PRO A 465 -17.06 -6.07 -23.90
N GLU A 466 -16.13 -5.20 -24.29
CA GLU A 466 -15.51 -4.20 -23.41
C GLU A 466 -16.50 -3.19 -22.79
N VAL A 467 -16.09 -2.57 -21.68
CA VAL A 467 -16.85 -1.49 -21.01
C VAL A 467 -16.76 -0.21 -21.83
N PRO A 468 -17.89 0.36 -22.31
CA PRO A 468 -17.91 1.61 -23.04
C PRO A 468 -17.38 2.78 -22.20
N GLN A 469 -16.62 3.70 -22.80
CA GLN A 469 -16.05 4.84 -22.07
C GLN A 469 -17.11 5.74 -21.41
N TRP A 470 -18.33 5.80 -21.95
CA TRP A 470 -19.40 6.61 -21.38
C TRP A 470 -19.87 6.13 -20.00
N PHE A 471 -19.70 4.84 -19.65
CA PHE A 471 -20.01 4.32 -18.31
C PHE A 471 -19.13 5.02 -17.26
N TYR A 472 -17.83 5.15 -17.55
CA TYR A 472 -16.87 5.85 -16.72
C TYR A 472 -17.13 7.37 -16.67
N ALA A 473 -17.49 7.98 -17.80
CA ALA A 473 -17.87 9.39 -17.87
C ALA A 473 -19.16 9.71 -17.09
N ALA A 474 -20.14 8.79 -17.07
CA ALA A 474 -21.37 8.93 -16.29
C ALA A 474 -21.08 8.88 -14.78
N ILE A 475 -20.23 7.95 -14.32
CA ILE A 475 -19.78 7.92 -12.92
C ILE A 475 -18.97 9.19 -12.58
N ALA A 476 -18.10 9.66 -13.48
CA ALA A 476 -17.37 10.92 -13.29
C ALA A 476 -18.32 12.10 -13.06
N ALA A 477 -19.28 12.30 -13.97
CA ALA A 477 -20.25 13.40 -13.91
C ALA A 477 -21.12 13.34 -12.65
N PHE A 478 -21.61 12.15 -12.29
CA PHE A 478 -22.39 11.94 -11.06
C PHE A 478 -21.55 12.25 -9.81
N SER A 479 -20.35 11.67 -9.70
CA SER A 479 -19.49 11.83 -8.53
C SER A 479 -18.98 13.26 -8.38
N PHE A 480 -18.72 13.94 -9.50
CA PHE A 480 -18.36 15.36 -9.54
C PHE A 480 -19.50 16.26 -9.04
N ALA A 481 -20.73 16.03 -9.52
CA ALA A 481 -21.91 16.79 -9.10
C ALA A 481 -22.22 16.59 -7.61
N VAL A 482 -22.21 15.34 -7.13
CA VAL A 482 -22.38 14.99 -5.72
C VAL A 482 -21.28 15.64 -4.86
N GLY A 483 -20.02 15.62 -5.34
CA GLY A 483 -18.90 16.27 -4.66
C GLY A 483 -19.04 17.79 -4.56
N ILE A 484 -19.48 18.46 -5.63
CA ILE A 484 -19.80 19.90 -5.60
C ILE A 484 -20.89 20.20 -4.59
N VAL A 485 -21.98 19.42 -4.56
CA VAL A 485 -23.05 19.58 -3.56
C VAL A 485 -22.51 19.44 -2.13
N ALA A 486 -21.68 18.42 -1.87
CA ALA A 486 -21.06 18.20 -0.57
C ALA A 486 -20.21 19.39 -0.07
N ILE A 487 -19.47 20.05 -0.97
CA ILE A 487 -18.59 21.18 -0.59
C ILE A 487 -19.25 22.56 -0.63
N LYS A 488 -20.40 22.71 -1.33
CA LYS A 488 -21.10 24.00 -1.49
C LYS A 488 -22.35 24.17 -0.64
N VAL A 489 -23.09 23.09 -0.35
CA VAL A 489 -24.28 23.15 0.51
C VAL A 489 -23.89 23.17 1.99
N TYR A 490 -22.74 22.58 2.33
CA TYR A 490 -22.18 22.58 3.67
C TYR A 490 -20.96 23.49 3.74
N ASP A 491 -20.77 24.16 4.88
CA ASP A 491 -19.66 25.11 5.06
C ASP A 491 -18.33 24.39 5.31
N THR A 492 -17.78 23.83 4.23
CA THR A 492 -16.50 23.11 4.22
C THR A 492 -15.29 24.04 4.05
N LEU A 493 -15.54 25.31 3.72
CA LEU A 493 -14.55 26.33 3.34
C LEU A 493 -13.64 25.96 2.14
N LEU A 494 -13.94 24.85 1.42
CA LEU A 494 -13.22 24.40 0.23
C LEU A 494 -13.85 24.99 -1.05
N PRO A 495 -13.13 25.84 -1.82
CA PRO A 495 -13.63 26.35 -3.09
C PRO A 495 -13.59 25.28 -4.19
N VAL A 496 -14.53 25.36 -5.14
CA VAL A 496 -14.67 24.38 -6.24
C VAL A 496 -13.42 24.27 -7.11
N TRP A 497 -12.66 25.36 -7.30
CA TRP A 497 -11.39 25.29 -8.05
C TRP A 497 -10.36 24.38 -7.37
N ALA A 498 -10.34 24.32 -6.03
CA ALA A 498 -9.43 23.47 -5.28
C ALA A 498 -9.84 22.00 -5.38
N PHE A 499 -11.15 21.72 -5.35
CA PHE A 499 -11.68 20.38 -5.64
C PHE A 499 -11.28 19.90 -7.05
N VAL A 500 -11.38 20.75 -8.07
CA VAL A 500 -10.91 20.44 -9.44
C VAL A 500 -9.40 20.20 -9.47
N LEU A 501 -8.60 21.01 -8.77
CA LEU A 501 -7.14 20.82 -8.67
C LEU A 501 -6.76 19.48 -8.02
N ALA A 502 -7.47 19.06 -6.96
CA ALA A 502 -7.25 17.77 -6.32
C ALA A 502 -7.46 16.60 -7.30
N ILE A 503 -8.53 16.66 -8.11
CA ILE A 503 -8.81 15.68 -9.17
C ILE A 503 -7.70 15.65 -10.23
N ILE A 504 -7.20 16.82 -10.66
CA ILE A 504 -6.11 16.92 -11.64
C ILE A 504 -4.81 16.29 -11.10
N ILE A 505 -4.48 16.54 -9.83
CA ILE A 505 -3.32 15.92 -9.15
C ILE A 505 -3.47 14.40 -9.13
N ALA A 506 -4.64 13.88 -8.71
CA ALA A 506 -4.90 12.45 -8.68
C ALA A 506 -4.74 11.81 -10.07
N LEU A 507 -5.25 12.45 -11.12
CA LEU A 507 -5.18 11.93 -12.49
C LEU A 507 -3.74 11.89 -13.03
N PHE A 508 -2.97 12.95 -12.79
CA PHE A 508 -1.58 13.06 -13.25
C PHE A 508 -0.67 11.98 -12.65
N PHE A 509 -0.86 11.67 -11.36
CA PHE A 509 -0.06 10.67 -10.65
C PHE A 509 -0.57 9.23 -10.80
N ALA A 510 -1.81 9.01 -11.26
CA ALA A 510 -2.40 7.67 -11.33
C ALA A 510 -1.63 6.69 -12.24
N VAL A 511 -1.14 7.12 -13.40
CA VAL A 511 -0.34 6.24 -14.29
C VAL A 511 1.06 5.95 -13.69
N PRO A 512 1.88 6.95 -13.30
CA PRO A 512 3.17 6.69 -12.64
C PRO A 512 3.08 5.77 -11.42
N ILE A 513 2.17 6.06 -10.49
CA ILE A 513 2.03 5.28 -9.26
C ILE A 513 1.46 3.89 -9.55
N GLY A 514 0.50 3.80 -10.48
CA GLY A 514 -0.10 2.53 -10.87
C GLY A 514 0.89 1.55 -11.48
N MET A 515 1.81 2.00 -12.34
CA MET A 515 2.83 1.11 -12.91
C MET A 515 3.83 0.64 -11.85
N ILE A 516 4.27 1.54 -10.96
CA ILE A 516 5.14 1.17 -9.84
C ILE A 516 4.44 0.11 -8.99
N GLN A 517 3.18 0.33 -8.59
CA GLN A 517 2.43 -0.64 -7.77
C GLN A 517 2.20 -1.98 -8.50
N ALA A 518 1.85 -1.95 -9.78
CA ALA A 518 1.59 -3.14 -10.58
C ALA A 518 2.83 -4.04 -10.77
N ILE A 519 4.03 -3.48 -10.69
CA ILE A 519 5.31 -4.20 -10.81
C ILE A 519 5.87 -4.57 -9.42
N THR A 520 5.84 -3.64 -8.46
CA THR A 520 6.57 -3.75 -7.18
C THR A 520 5.72 -4.22 -6.01
N ASN A 521 4.40 -4.36 -6.21
CA ASN A 521 3.40 -4.55 -5.15
C ASN A 521 3.31 -3.39 -4.12
N THR A 522 4.00 -2.26 -4.34
CA THR A 522 4.08 -1.14 -3.39
C THR A 522 3.33 0.09 -3.90
N GLN A 523 2.32 0.57 -3.17
CA GLN A 523 1.59 1.80 -3.52
C GLN A 523 2.29 3.06 -2.97
N VAL A 524 2.39 4.11 -3.81
CA VAL A 524 2.85 5.44 -3.39
C VAL A 524 1.69 6.28 -2.86
N GLY A 525 1.87 6.92 -1.71
CA GLY A 525 0.89 7.83 -1.12
C GLY A 525 0.93 9.25 -1.68
N LEU A 526 -0.25 9.85 -1.95
CA LEU A 526 -0.40 11.28 -2.30
C LEU A 526 -0.97 12.14 -1.16
N ASN A 527 -1.31 11.52 -0.02
CA ASN A 527 -1.85 12.15 1.17
C ASN A 527 -1.03 13.37 1.62
N VAL A 528 0.27 13.20 1.90
CA VAL A 528 1.16 14.28 2.38
C VAL A 528 1.34 15.38 1.33
N PHE A 529 1.45 15.01 0.06
CA PHE A 529 1.65 15.96 -1.03
C PHE A 529 0.45 16.87 -1.27
N THR A 530 -0.75 16.29 -1.26
CA THR A 530 -2.00 17.04 -1.44
C THR A 530 -2.24 17.99 -0.26
N GLU A 531 -1.95 17.54 0.97
CA GLU A 531 -1.91 18.38 2.18
C GLU A 531 -0.92 19.54 2.08
N LEU A 532 0.30 19.30 1.59
CA LEU A 532 1.32 20.33 1.42
C LEU A 532 0.87 21.42 0.44
N ILE A 533 0.34 21.05 -0.72
CA ILE A 533 -0.16 22.02 -1.73
C ILE A 533 -1.28 22.86 -1.15
N ILE A 534 -2.35 22.23 -0.66
CA ILE A 534 -3.53 22.98 -0.22
C ILE A 534 -3.26 23.80 1.04
N GLY A 535 -2.37 23.35 1.92
CA GLY A 535 -1.95 24.10 3.10
C GLY A 535 -1.23 25.43 2.76
N TYR A 536 -0.51 25.49 1.63
CA TYR A 536 0.04 26.76 1.13
C TYR A 536 -1.01 27.62 0.41
N MET A 537 -1.98 27.02 -0.29
CA MET A 537 -3.00 27.75 -1.07
C MET A 537 -4.19 28.25 -0.23
N LEU A 538 -4.57 27.53 0.83
CA LEU A 538 -5.70 27.80 1.72
C LEU A 538 -5.27 27.63 3.20
N PRO A 539 -4.29 28.40 3.70
CA PRO A 539 -3.77 28.26 5.05
C PRO A 539 -4.84 28.51 6.11
N GLY A 540 -4.81 27.75 7.21
CA GLY A 540 -5.68 27.92 8.37
C GLY A 540 -7.08 27.32 8.23
N ARG A 541 -7.31 26.44 7.23
CA ARG A 541 -8.61 25.80 6.94
C ARG A 541 -8.51 24.27 7.03
N PRO A 542 -8.48 23.68 8.23
CA PRO A 542 -8.25 22.24 8.41
C PRO A 542 -9.26 21.35 7.68
N VAL A 543 -10.57 21.66 7.76
CA VAL A 543 -11.62 20.87 7.10
C VAL A 543 -11.45 20.87 5.59
N ALA A 544 -11.19 22.03 4.98
CA ALA A 544 -10.91 22.15 3.55
C ALA A 544 -9.67 21.34 3.14
N THR A 545 -8.60 21.40 3.94
CA THR A 545 -7.37 20.62 3.73
C THR A 545 -7.62 19.12 3.77
N MET A 546 -8.36 18.63 4.77
CA MET A 546 -8.72 17.22 4.90
C MET A 546 -9.51 16.73 3.68
N ILE A 547 -10.54 17.48 3.25
CA ILE A 547 -11.37 17.13 2.08
C ILE A 547 -10.55 17.16 0.78
N PHE A 548 -9.70 18.17 0.58
CA PHE A 548 -8.83 18.25 -0.60
C PHE A 548 -7.90 17.04 -0.69
N LYS A 549 -7.29 16.64 0.43
CA LYS A 549 -6.47 15.42 0.53
C LYS A 549 -7.28 14.17 0.22
N THR A 550 -8.48 14.03 0.77
CA THR A 550 -9.35 12.88 0.47
C THR A 550 -9.59 12.76 -1.04
N TYR A 551 -9.97 13.85 -1.74
CA TYR A 551 -10.15 13.79 -3.19
C TYR A 551 -8.84 13.58 -3.96
N GLY A 552 -7.73 14.23 -3.57
CA GLY A 552 -6.46 14.16 -4.30
C GLY A 552 -5.72 12.83 -4.13
N TYR A 553 -5.96 12.12 -3.02
CA TYR A 553 -5.36 10.82 -2.75
C TYR A 553 -6.30 9.65 -3.08
N ILE A 554 -7.53 9.65 -2.58
CA ILE A 554 -8.42 8.47 -2.65
C ILE A 554 -8.98 8.25 -4.04
N THR A 555 -9.15 9.31 -4.83
CA THR A 555 -9.46 9.17 -6.25
C THR A 555 -8.40 8.31 -6.95
N MET A 556 -7.11 8.51 -6.65
CA MET A 556 -6.02 7.70 -7.20
C MET A 556 -6.05 6.29 -6.59
N THR A 557 -6.06 6.15 -5.26
CA THR A 557 -6.05 4.82 -4.61
C THR A 557 -7.21 3.94 -5.06
N GLN A 558 -8.43 4.47 -5.14
CA GLN A 558 -9.59 3.70 -5.64
C GLN A 558 -9.50 3.39 -7.15
N ALA A 559 -8.92 4.28 -7.96
CA ALA A 559 -8.66 3.98 -9.36
C ALA A 559 -7.66 2.82 -9.54
N LEU A 560 -6.66 2.72 -8.66
CA LEU A 560 -5.66 1.66 -8.65
C LEU A 560 -6.22 0.34 -8.12
N SER A 561 -6.98 0.35 -7.02
CA SER A 561 -7.69 -0.84 -6.52
C SER A 561 -8.65 -1.40 -7.57
N PHE A 562 -9.46 -0.53 -8.20
CA PHE A 562 -10.35 -0.90 -9.31
C PHE A 562 -9.57 -1.45 -10.52
N SER A 563 -8.38 -0.92 -10.81
CA SER A 563 -7.51 -1.45 -11.89
C SER A 563 -6.92 -2.82 -11.54
N SER A 564 -6.56 -3.05 -10.27
CA SER A 564 -6.10 -4.35 -9.76
C SER A 564 -7.19 -5.41 -9.86
N ASP A 565 -8.44 -5.06 -9.51
CA ASP A 565 -9.60 -5.93 -9.69
C ASP A 565 -9.93 -6.18 -11.16
N LEU A 566 -9.75 -5.18 -12.05
CA LEU A 566 -9.86 -5.42 -13.48
C LEU A 566 -8.76 -6.36 -14.02
N LYS A 567 -7.54 -6.33 -13.47
CA LYS A 567 -6.52 -7.34 -13.77
C LYS A 567 -6.92 -8.72 -13.23
N LEU A 568 -7.57 -8.82 -12.06
CA LEU A 568 -8.15 -10.08 -11.58
C LEU A 568 -9.19 -10.62 -12.56
N GLY A 569 -10.10 -9.78 -13.03
CA GLY A 569 -11.09 -10.15 -14.04
C GLY A 569 -10.46 -10.58 -15.37
N HIS A 570 -9.37 -9.94 -15.78
CA HIS A 570 -8.60 -10.29 -16.97
C HIS A 570 -7.92 -11.68 -16.83
N TYR A 571 -7.26 -11.94 -15.69
CA TYR A 571 -6.67 -13.25 -15.40
C TYR A 571 -7.69 -14.38 -15.23
N MET A 572 -8.88 -14.09 -14.70
CA MET A 572 -9.94 -15.08 -14.48
C MET A 572 -11.02 -15.10 -15.60
N LYS A 573 -10.78 -14.36 -16.69
CA LYS A 573 -11.64 -14.26 -17.88
C LYS A 573 -13.11 -13.96 -17.57
N VAL A 574 -13.31 -12.96 -16.71
CA VAL A 574 -14.63 -12.46 -16.29
C VAL A 574 -15.04 -11.28 -17.18
N PRO A 575 -16.29 -11.24 -17.71
CA PRO A 575 -16.74 -10.15 -18.58
C PRO A 575 -16.53 -8.74 -17.97
N PRO A 576 -15.80 -7.82 -18.63
CA PRO A 576 -15.46 -6.51 -18.07
C PRO A 576 -16.67 -5.67 -17.62
N ARG A 577 -17.81 -5.81 -18.32
CA ARG A 577 -19.07 -5.12 -17.97
C ARG A 577 -19.66 -5.59 -16.64
N MET A 578 -19.54 -6.88 -16.32
CA MET A 578 -19.94 -7.40 -15.01
C MET A 578 -18.98 -6.90 -13.92
N MET A 579 -17.68 -6.97 -14.17
CA MET A 579 -16.65 -6.45 -13.25
C MET A 579 -16.88 -4.98 -12.87
N PHE A 580 -17.19 -4.12 -13.83
CA PHE A 580 -17.55 -2.71 -13.57
C PHE A 580 -18.82 -2.58 -12.72
N THR A 581 -19.86 -3.35 -13.06
CA THR A 581 -21.20 -3.22 -12.46
C THR A 581 -21.22 -3.70 -11.02
N VAL A 582 -20.62 -4.85 -10.72
CA VAL A 582 -20.59 -5.41 -9.35
C VAL A 582 -19.78 -4.52 -8.40
N GLN A 583 -18.63 -3.99 -8.85
CA GLN A 583 -17.82 -3.06 -8.06
C GLN A 583 -18.58 -1.77 -7.76
N THR A 584 -19.18 -1.15 -8.79
CA THR A 584 -19.97 0.08 -8.62
C THR A 584 -21.09 -0.11 -7.60
N VAL A 585 -21.86 -1.20 -7.69
CA VAL A 585 -22.96 -1.50 -6.76
C VAL A 585 -22.43 -1.78 -5.34
N ALA A 586 -21.35 -2.56 -5.20
CA ALA A 586 -20.75 -2.86 -3.90
C ALA A 586 -20.29 -1.58 -3.19
N THR A 587 -19.61 -0.69 -3.89
CA THR A 587 -19.12 0.59 -3.36
C THR A 587 -20.24 1.56 -2.99
N VAL A 588 -21.33 1.60 -3.76
CA VAL A 588 -22.54 2.37 -3.39
C VAL A 588 -23.10 1.83 -2.06
N ILE A 589 -23.31 0.52 -1.94
CA ILE A 589 -23.86 -0.11 -0.73
C ILE A 589 -22.94 0.14 0.47
N ALA A 590 -21.65 -0.14 0.33
CA ALA A 590 -20.65 0.06 1.38
C ALA A 590 -20.59 1.53 1.85
N SER A 591 -20.77 2.52 0.95
CA SER A 591 -20.80 3.94 1.32
C SER A 591 -21.90 4.26 2.35
N PHE A 592 -23.07 3.62 2.27
CA PHE A 592 -24.12 3.76 3.29
C PHE A 592 -23.80 2.97 4.56
N VAL A 593 -23.25 1.76 4.42
CA VAL A 593 -22.92 0.88 5.57
C VAL A 593 -21.86 1.51 6.45
N VAL A 594 -20.74 1.99 5.89
CA VAL A 594 -19.64 2.57 6.68
C VAL A 594 -20.06 3.86 7.39
N VAL A 595 -20.87 4.72 6.74
CA VAL A 595 -21.41 5.91 7.38
C VAL A 595 -22.40 5.55 8.50
N GLY A 596 -23.26 4.56 8.28
CA GLY A 596 -24.20 4.05 9.29
C GLY A 596 -23.49 3.47 10.51
N VAL A 597 -22.48 2.63 10.30
CA VAL A 597 -21.66 2.04 11.39
C VAL A 597 -20.88 3.12 12.13
N GLN A 598 -20.25 4.07 11.43
CA GLN A 598 -19.55 5.17 12.09
C GLN A 598 -20.49 6.04 12.94
N ALA A 599 -21.67 6.40 12.42
CA ALA A 599 -22.66 7.15 13.19
C ALA A 599 -23.08 6.38 14.44
N TRP A 600 -23.40 5.08 14.30
CA TRP A 600 -23.73 4.21 15.43
C TRP A 600 -22.60 4.11 16.47
N CYS A 601 -21.33 4.00 16.05
CA CYS A 601 -20.19 3.96 16.97
C CYS A 601 -20.12 5.22 17.84
N PHE A 602 -20.19 6.41 17.23
CA PHE A 602 -20.15 7.67 17.98
C PHE A 602 -21.37 7.87 18.91
N ASP A 603 -22.52 7.33 18.56
CA ASP A 603 -23.76 7.50 19.32
C ASP A 603 -23.93 6.44 20.43
N ARG A 604 -23.17 5.32 20.40
CA ARG A 604 -23.36 4.16 21.30
C ARG A 604 -22.12 3.70 22.06
N VAL A 605 -20.91 4.00 21.60
CA VAL A 605 -19.67 3.65 22.30
C VAL A 605 -19.26 4.84 23.18
N PRO A 606 -19.35 4.72 24.52
CA PRO A 606 -18.91 5.80 25.42
C PRO A 606 -17.38 6.00 25.30
N ASP A 607 -16.95 7.24 25.46
CA ASP A 607 -15.53 7.64 25.45
C ASP A 607 -14.73 7.16 24.21
N LEU A 608 -15.41 7.04 23.05
CA LEU A 608 -14.81 6.63 21.79
C LEU A 608 -13.58 7.52 21.46
N CYS A 609 -12.49 6.88 21.03
CA CYS A 609 -11.18 7.48 20.78
C CYS A 609 -10.37 7.91 22.02
N SER A 610 -10.87 7.73 23.24
CA SER A 610 -10.09 7.94 24.46
C SER A 610 -8.96 6.89 24.59
N PRO A 611 -7.74 7.26 25.05
CA PRO A 611 -6.69 6.31 25.37
C PRO A 611 -7.09 5.29 26.45
N THR A 612 -8.04 5.65 27.32
CA THR A 612 -8.51 4.83 28.45
C THR A 612 -9.83 4.10 28.16
N GLN A 613 -10.33 4.13 26.92
CA GLN A 613 -11.57 3.47 26.54
C GLN A 613 -11.41 1.94 26.70
N ARG A 614 -12.29 1.33 27.50
CA ARG A 614 -12.24 -0.08 27.94
C ARG A 614 -11.94 -1.08 26.83
N ASP A 615 -12.79 -1.16 25.80
CA ASP A 615 -12.66 -2.15 24.71
C ASP A 615 -11.54 -1.85 23.67
N HIS A 616 -10.62 -0.91 23.99
CA HIS A 616 -9.51 -0.39 23.17
C HIS A 616 -9.87 0.35 21.87
N PHE A 617 -11.03 1.00 21.78
CA PHE A 617 -11.37 1.97 20.73
C PHE A 617 -10.60 3.30 20.86
N SER A 618 -9.28 3.26 20.68
CA SER A 618 -8.37 4.41 20.82
C SER A 618 -8.16 5.23 19.52
N CYS A 619 -8.73 4.79 18.40
CA CYS A 619 -8.77 5.46 17.10
C CYS A 619 -7.39 5.86 16.50
N PRO A 620 -6.46 4.91 16.30
CA PRO A 620 -5.08 5.19 15.89
C PRO A 620 -4.96 5.89 14.52
N GLN A 621 -5.76 5.52 13.53
CA GLN A 621 -5.72 6.14 12.20
C GLN A 621 -6.28 7.56 12.21
N ILE A 622 -7.42 7.77 12.88
CA ILE A 622 -8.04 9.08 13.06
C ILE A 622 -7.11 10.04 13.82
N ARG A 623 -6.30 9.55 14.76
CA ARG A 623 -5.22 10.32 15.40
C ARG A 623 -4.19 10.78 14.37
N THR A 624 -3.61 9.87 13.60
CA THR A 624 -2.61 10.20 12.56
C THR A 624 -3.19 11.20 11.53
N PHE A 625 -4.43 11.00 11.09
CA PHE A 625 -5.15 11.89 10.17
C PHE A 625 -5.40 13.28 10.79
N GLY A 626 -5.84 13.32 12.04
CA GLY A 626 -6.07 14.55 12.80
C GLY A 626 -4.78 15.35 12.99
N ILE A 627 -3.69 14.72 13.41
CA ILE A 627 -2.39 15.40 13.57
C ILE A 627 -1.85 15.94 12.25
N ALA A 628 -2.00 15.19 11.14
CA ALA A 628 -1.66 15.71 9.81
C ALA A 628 -2.48 16.97 9.45
N SER A 629 -3.78 16.99 9.77
CA SER A 629 -4.62 18.19 9.57
C SER A 629 -4.17 19.39 10.42
N LEU A 630 -3.60 19.18 11.62
CA LEU A 630 -3.05 20.26 12.46
C LEU A 630 -1.75 20.84 11.89
N LEU A 631 -0.90 19.99 11.30
CA LEU A 631 0.35 20.39 10.64
C LEU A 631 0.08 21.17 9.35
N PHE A 632 -0.65 20.57 8.41
CA PHE A 632 -0.81 21.12 7.06
C PHE A 632 -2.02 22.04 6.89
N GLY A 633 -3.11 21.80 7.63
CA GLY A 633 -4.35 22.57 7.52
C GLY A 633 -4.42 23.74 8.49
N THR A 634 -4.27 23.46 9.78
CA THR A 634 -4.41 24.46 10.86
C THR A 634 -3.18 25.37 10.94
N SER A 635 -2.02 24.82 11.32
CA SER A 635 -0.77 25.61 11.43
C SER A 635 -0.30 26.10 10.05
N GLY A 636 -0.47 25.25 9.04
CA GLY A 636 -0.07 25.48 7.66
C GLY A 636 1.42 25.21 7.43
N PRO A 637 1.81 24.64 6.28
CA PRO A 637 3.21 24.30 5.98
C PRO A 637 4.12 25.53 5.96
N ALA A 638 3.57 26.73 5.72
CA ALA A 638 4.30 28.00 5.82
C ALA A 638 4.90 28.28 7.21
N ARG A 639 4.35 27.69 8.29
CA ARG A 639 4.88 27.85 9.66
C ARG A 639 5.75 26.67 10.12
N VAL A 640 5.71 25.56 9.39
CA VAL A 640 6.33 24.28 9.76
C VAL A 640 7.57 23.99 8.93
N PHE A 641 7.52 24.25 7.61
CA PHE A 641 8.53 23.83 6.62
C PHE A 641 9.15 24.98 5.81
N SER A 642 8.61 26.20 5.83
CA SER A 642 9.24 27.34 5.12
C SER A 642 10.56 27.77 5.77
N TYR A 643 11.36 28.57 5.04
CA TYR A 643 12.64 29.07 5.53
C TYR A 643 12.53 29.70 6.93
N GLY A 644 13.42 29.33 7.85
CA GLY A 644 13.38 29.76 9.25
C GLY A 644 12.48 28.92 10.17
N ALA A 645 11.66 28.00 9.65
CA ALA A 645 10.87 27.07 10.45
C ALA A 645 11.67 25.80 10.82
N ILE A 646 11.27 25.14 11.91
CA ILE A 646 11.97 24.00 12.53
C ILE A 646 12.23 22.88 11.51
N TYR A 647 11.23 22.50 10.71
CA TYR A 647 11.28 21.33 9.82
C TYR A 647 11.70 21.69 8.39
N HIS A 648 12.18 22.90 8.14
CA HIS A 648 12.64 23.36 6.82
C HIS A 648 13.61 22.40 6.11
N PRO A 649 14.61 21.78 6.79
CA PRO A 649 15.54 20.87 6.13
C PRO A 649 14.89 19.65 5.45
N LEU A 650 13.67 19.26 5.85
CA LEU A 650 12.97 18.14 5.22
C LEU A 650 12.58 18.45 3.76
N LEU A 651 12.41 19.71 3.37
CA LEU A 651 12.11 20.07 1.98
C LEU A 651 13.23 19.71 1.00
N TYR A 652 14.48 19.55 1.46
CA TYR A 652 15.57 19.08 0.60
C TYR A 652 15.36 17.65 0.09
N PHE A 653 14.47 16.86 0.71
CA PHE A 653 14.11 15.54 0.18
C PHE A 653 13.46 15.63 -1.20
N PHE A 654 12.77 16.71 -1.58
CA PHE A 654 12.31 16.90 -2.97
C PHE A 654 13.49 16.92 -3.96
N LEU A 655 14.59 17.57 -3.61
CA LEU A 655 15.79 17.60 -4.45
C LEU A 655 16.48 16.23 -4.47
N ILE A 656 16.64 15.59 -3.30
CA ILE A 656 17.26 14.26 -3.17
C ILE A 656 16.44 13.22 -3.97
N GLY A 657 15.12 13.23 -3.83
CA GLY A 657 14.20 12.34 -4.56
C GLY A 657 14.24 12.56 -6.07
N ALA A 658 14.37 13.80 -6.54
CA ALA A 658 14.56 14.09 -7.96
C ALA A 658 15.90 13.60 -8.50
N LEU A 659 16.98 13.71 -7.72
CA LEU A 659 18.34 13.40 -8.16
C LEU A 659 18.69 11.91 -8.07
N VAL A 660 18.22 11.21 -7.03
CA VAL A 660 18.57 9.80 -6.76
C VAL A 660 18.27 8.82 -7.94
N PRO A 661 17.17 8.91 -8.70
CA PRO A 661 16.94 8.02 -9.85
C PRO A 661 17.98 8.18 -10.98
N ILE A 662 18.58 9.36 -11.13
CA ILE A 662 19.43 9.73 -12.27
C ILE A 662 20.73 8.91 -12.35
N PRO A 663 21.59 8.83 -11.31
CA PRO A 663 22.81 8.03 -11.39
C PRO A 663 22.51 6.54 -11.57
N PHE A 664 21.49 5.99 -10.90
CA PHE A 664 21.10 4.59 -11.05
C PHE A 664 20.63 4.26 -12.46
N TYR A 665 19.93 5.18 -13.14
CA TYR A 665 19.55 5.01 -14.55
C TYR A 665 20.75 4.88 -15.47
N PHE A 666 21.72 5.80 -15.35
CA PHE A 666 22.93 5.77 -16.18
C PHE A 666 23.83 4.57 -15.84
N LEU A 667 23.90 4.15 -14.58
CA LEU A 667 24.63 2.95 -14.16
C LEU A 667 23.95 1.67 -14.66
N ALA A 668 22.63 1.55 -14.59
CA ALA A 668 21.88 0.42 -15.13
C ALA A 668 22.03 0.33 -16.67
N LYS A 669 22.03 1.48 -17.37
CA LYS A 669 22.28 1.51 -18.82
C LYS A 669 23.73 1.17 -19.21
N ARG A 670 24.71 1.51 -18.36
CA ARG A 670 26.14 1.21 -18.60
C ARG A 670 26.51 -0.22 -18.21
N TYR A 671 25.83 -0.79 -17.22
CA TYR A 671 26.10 -2.10 -16.66
C TYR A 671 24.79 -2.90 -16.54
N PRO A 672 24.22 -3.41 -17.66
CA PRO A 672 22.90 -4.03 -17.68
C PRO A 672 22.79 -5.31 -16.84
N ASP A 673 23.90 -6.02 -16.60
CA ASP A 673 23.93 -7.21 -15.74
C ASP A 673 24.14 -6.89 -14.25
N ALA A 674 24.47 -5.64 -13.92
CA ALA A 674 24.69 -5.23 -12.53
C ALA A 674 23.37 -4.98 -11.79
N TRP A 675 23.47 -4.95 -10.46
CA TRP A 675 22.31 -4.82 -9.57
C TRP A 675 21.57 -3.47 -9.68
N TYR A 676 22.19 -2.44 -10.28
CA TYR A 676 21.64 -1.08 -10.35
C TYR A 676 20.26 -1.00 -10.99
N LYS A 677 19.91 -1.91 -11.91
CA LYS A 677 18.59 -1.97 -12.54
C LYS A 677 17.46 -2.29 -11.57
N TYR A 678 17.76 -3.00 -10.48
CA TYR A 678 16.81 -3.38 -9.44
C TYR A 678 16.61 -2.29 -8.36
N PHE A 679 17.33 -1.18 -8.43
CA PHE A 679 17.11 -0.06 -7.52
C PHE A 679 15.94 0.80 -8.00
N ASN A 680 14.89 0.89 -7.18
CA ASN A 680 13.68 1.64 -7.47
C ASN A 680 13.53 2.74 -6.42
N ALA A 681 13.95 3.95 -6.77
CA ALA A 681 13.92 5.10 -5.87
C ALA A 681 12.52 5.42 -5.31
N PRO A 682 11.42 5.36 -6.09
CA PRO A 682 10.06 5.48 -5.54
C PRO A 682 9.76 4.46 -4.44
N VAL A 683 10.07 3.18 -4.65
CA VAL A 683 9.89 2.11 -3.64
C VAL A 683 10.76 2.37 -2.41
N PHE A 684 12.00 2.82 -2.61
CA PHE A 684 12.90 3.19 -1.51
C PHE A 684 12.30 4.31 -0.63
N PHE A 685 11.82 5.40 -1.20
CA PHE A 685 11.25 6.50 -0.42
C PHE A 685 9.85 6.19 0.15
N THR A 686 9.00 5.46 -0.58
CA THR A 686 7.62 5.17 -0.12
C THR A 686 7.51 3.94 0.78
N GLY A 687 8.46 3.01 0.70
CA GLY A 687 8.32 1.66 1.23
C GLY A 687 8.11 1.57 2.73
N THR A 688 8.59 2.58 3.47
CA THR A 688 8.47 2.71 4.93
C THR A 688 7.31 3.62 5.36
N GLY A 689 6.38 3.93 4.44
CA GLY A 689 5.33 4.93 4.65
C GLY A 689 4.32 4.64 5.78
N ASN A 690 4.22 3.40 6.27
CA ASN A 690 3.38 3.07 7.42
C ASN A 690 4.07 3.32 8.78
N MET A 691 5.30 3.85 8.81
CA MET A 691 6.05 4.15 10.04
C MET A 691 6.00 5.65 10.37
N PRO A 692 5.41 6.08 11.51
CA PRO A 692 4.53 5.34 12.42
C PRO A 692 3.09 5.17 11.84
N PRO A 693 2.25 4.25 12.35
CA PRO A 693 2.36 3.49 13.60
C PRO A 693 3.10 2.14 13.52
N ALA A 694 3.53 1.68 12.34
CA ALA A 694 4.41 0.51 12.23
C ALA A 694 5.77 0.79 12.90
N SER A 695 6.41 -0.26 13.42
CA SER A 695 7.79 -0.21 13.93
C SER A 695 8.74 -1.03 13.06
N GLY A 696 10.05 -0.95 13.28
CA GLY A 696 11.05 -1.60 12.44
C GLY A 696 10.85 -3.11 12.28
N ILE A 697 10.33 -3.78 13.32
CA ILE A 697 10.05 -5.23 13.30
C ILE A 697 9.05 -5.62 12.19
N ASN A 698 8.10 -4.74 11.83
CA ASN A 698 7.11 -5.00 10.79
C ASN A 698 7.71 -4.98 9.37
N TYR A 699 8.91 -4.41 9.21
CA TYR A 699 9.61 -4.32 7.92
C TYR A 699 10.78 -5.30 7.84
N SER A 700 11.52 -5.48 8.94
CA SER A 700 12.66 -6.40 9.01
C SER A 700 12.23 -7.87 9.04
N SER A 701 11.14 -8.22 9.75
CA SER A 701 10.60 -9.59 9.73
C SER A 701 9.93 -9.92 8.40
N TRP A 702 9.20 -8.96 7.83
CA TRP A 702 8.68 -9.01 6.47
C TRP A 702 9.81 -9.29 5.46
N ALA A 703 10.89 -8.51 5.47
CA ALA A 703 12.04 -8.71 4.61
C ALA A 703 12.80 -10.03 4.89
N LEU A 704 12.84 -10.52 6.12
CA LEU A 704 13.44 -11.83 6.44
C LEU A 704 12.63 -12.98 5.84
N VAL A 705 11.30 -12.95 5.97
CA VAL A 705 10.42 -13.96 5.36
C VAL A 705 10.45 -13.85 3.84
N GLY A 706 10.44 -12.63 3.29
CA GLY A 706 10.62 -12.34 1.87
C GLY A 706 11.93 -12.93 1.32
N PHE A 707 13.05 -12.73 2.01
CA PHE A 707 14.32 -13.36 1.67
C PHE A 707 14.22 -14.90 1.62
N ILE A 708 13.56 -15.52 2.59
CA ILE A 708 13.39 -16.97 2.62
C ILE A 708 12.57 -17.45 1.42
N PHE A 709 11.39 -16.88 1.17
CA PHE A 709 10.47 -17.39 0.16
C PHE A 709 10.79 -16.88 -1.27
N GLN A 710 11.03 -15.58 -1.43
CA GLN A 710 11.23 -14.92 -2.73
C GLN A 710 12.68 -14.92 -3.24
N TYR A 711 13.68 -15.03 -2.36
CA TYR A 711 15.07 -15.20 -2.79
C TYR A 711 15.54 -16.65 -2.70
N TRP A 712 15.48 -17.27 -1.53
CA TRP A 712 16.09 -18.58 -1.29
C TRP A 712 15.27 -19.74 -1.88
N ILE A 713 13.99 -19.87 -1.51
CA ILE A 713 13.10 -20.93 -2.01
C ILE A 713 12.82 -20.76 -3.50
N ARG A 714 12.48 -19.56 -3.99
CA ARG A 714 12.27 -19.29 -5.43
C ARG A 714 13.45 -19.77 -6.28
N ARG A 715 14.70 -19.55 -5.85
CA ARG A 715 15.90 -19.92 -6.61
C ARG A 715 16.29 -21.39 -6.50
N ARG A 716 16.17 -22.01 -5.32
CA ARG A 716 16.62 -23.41 -5.10
C ARG A 716 15.53 -24.46 -5.29
N HIS A 717 14.28 -24.09 -5.04
CA HIS A 717 13.12 -24.99 -5.03
C HIS A 717 11.96 -24.40 -5.85
N PHE A 718 12.27 -23.87 -7.04
CA PHE A 718 11.31 -23.17 -7.91
C PHE A 718 10.00 -23.94 -8.14
N ARG A 719 10.05 -25.27 -8.35
CA ARG A 719 8.85 -26.12 -8.54
C ARG A 719 7.91 -26.12 -7.33
N TRP A 720 8.45 -26.04 -6.10
CA TRP A 720 7.66 -25.90 -4.89
C TRP A 720 7.07 -24.49 -4.81
N TRP A 721 7.89 -23.46 -5.07
CA TRP A 721 7.47 -22.06 -5.05
C TRP A 721 6.31 -21.83 -6.03
N SER A 722 6.44 -22.24 -7.28
CA SER A 722 5.41 -22.09 -8.32
C SER A 722 4.13 -22.90 -8.07
N SER A 723 4.17 -23.87 -7.15
CA SER A 723 3.02 -24.72 -6.82
C SER A 723 2.29 -24.28 -5.56
N TYR A 724 3.01 -23.71 -4.58
CA TYR A 724 2.49 -23.53 -3.22
C TYR A 724 2.68 -22.13 -2.63
N ASN A 725 3.57 -21.29 -3.16
CA ASN A 725 3.92 -20.02 -2.50
C ASN A 725 2.72 -19.07 -2.34
N TYR A 726 1.95 -18.83 -3.41
CA TYR A 726 0.74 -18.00 -3.35
C TYR A 726 -0.38 -18.66 -2.51
N VAL A 727 -0.47 -19.99 -2.53
CA VAL A 727 -1.43 -20.77 -1.73
C VAL A 727 -1.09 -20.69 -0.24
N LEU A 728 0.19 -20.71 0.11
CA LEU A 728 0.69 -20.52 1.48
C LEU A 728 0.34 -19.13 2.00
N SER A 729 0.59 -18.07 1.20
CA SER A 729 0.19 -16.70 1.58
C SER A 729 -1.31 -16.63 1.89
N ALA A 730 -2.15 -17.12 0.97
CA ALA A 730 -3.61 -17.12 1.16
C ALA A 730 -4.05 -17.89 2.42
N ALA A 731 -3.41 -19.03 2.70
CA ALA A 731 -3.70 -19.86 3.87
C ALA A 731 -3.28 -19.20 5.18
N LEU A 732 -2.10 -18.56 5.22
CA LEU A 732 -1.60 -17.85 6.40
C LEU A 732 -2.48 -16.64 6.72
N ASP A 733 -2.77 -15.80 5.73
CA ASP A 733 -3.61 -14.59 5.87
C ASP A 733 -5.03 -14.95 6.34
N THR A 734 -5.65 -15.96 5.72
CA THR A 734 -7.01 -16.39 6.05
C THR A 734 -7.08 -17.07 7.43
N GLY A 735 -6.08 -17.89 7.78
CA GLY A 735 -6.01 -18.54 9.10
C GLY A 735 -5.90 -17.54 10.24
N VAL A 736 -5.02 -16.53 10.11
CA VAL A 736 -4.94 -15.42 11.07
C VAL A 736 -6.27 -14.70 11.16
N ALA A 737 -6.82 -14.22 10.03
CA ALA A 737 -8.03 -13.39 10.08
C ALA A 737 -9.24 -14.12 10.70
N LEU A 738 -9.41 -15.43 10.44
CA LEU A 738 -10.43 -16.25 11.10
C LEU A 738 -10.17 -16.40 12.61
N ALA A 739 -8.92 -16.60 13.02
CA ALA A 739 -8.55 -16.68 14.44
C ALA A 739 -8.75 -15.34 15.15
N THR A 740 -8.33 -14.21 14.56
CA THR A 740 -8.52 -12.87 15.13
C THR A 740 -10.01 -12.54 15.33
N VAL A 741 -10.87 -12.83 14.34
CA VAL A 741 -12.33 -12.63 14.46
C VAL A 741 -12.91 -13.50 15.58
N LEU A 742 -12.52 -14.77 15.68
CA LEU A 742 -13.04 -15.67 16.70
C LEU A 742 -12.56 -15.29 18.11
N ILE A 743 -11.27 -14.97 18.28
CA ILE A 743 -10.70 -14.46 19.54
C ILE A 743 -11.41 -13.16 19.95
N PHE A 744 -11.65 -12.24 19.00
CA PHE A 744 -12.40 -11.01 19.28
C PHE A 744 -13.81 -11.29 19.80
N LEU A 745 -14.59 -12.09 19.06
CA LEU A 745 -16.00 -12.34 19.40
C LEU A 745 -16.19 -13.19 20.66
N THR A 746 -15.23 -14.05 21.02
CA THR A 746 -15.37 -15.00 22.15
C THR A 746 -14.61 -14.60 23.42
N LEU A 747 -13.54 -13.81 23.33
CA LEU A 747 -12.68 -13.50 24.47
C LEU A 747 -12.67 -11.99 24.80
N TYR A 748 -12.50 -11.12 23.80
CA TYR A 748 -12.47 -9.67 24.02
C TYR A 748 -13.88 -9.08 24.22
N LEU A 749 -14.80 -9.35 23.29
CA LEU A 749 -16.13 -8.74 23.26
C LEU A 749 -17.05 -9.12 24.46
N PRO A 750 -17.14 -10.38 24.93
CA PRO A 750 -18.29 -10.76 25.75
C PRO A 750 -18.42 -10.14 27.14
N ARG A 751 -17.32 -9.68 27.78
CA ARG A 751 -17.34 -9.16 29.16
C ARG A 751 -16.35 -8.05 29.52
N GLY A 752 -15.67 -7.42 28.56
CA GLY A 752 -14.77 -6.28 28.81
C GLY A 752 -13.70 -6.55 29.86
N ASP A 753 -12.56 -7.11 29.41
CA ASP A 753 -11.37 -7.44 30.20
C ASP A 753 -11.49 -8.65 31.14
N SER A 754 -12.70 -9.12 31.50
CA SER A 754 -12.86 -10.19 32.51
C SER A 754 -12.33 -11.58 32.13
N ILE A 755 -11.90 -11.79 30.88
CA ILE A 755 -11.34 -13.06 30.38
C ILE A 755 -9.83 -12.91 30.09
N MET A 756 -9.28 -11.68 30.14
CA MET A 756 -7.88 -11.41 29.80
C MET A 756 -6.91 -12.19 30.70
N LEU A 757 -5.97 -12.87 30.05
CA LEU A 757 -5.03 -13.76 30.71
C LEU A 757 -3.85 -12.93 31.27
N ASN A 758 -3.94 -12.53 32.53
CA ASN A 758 -2.90 -11.74 33.22
C ASN A 758 -1.77 -12.65 33.72
N TRP A 759 -0.65 -12.67 33.00
CA TRP A 759 0.57 -13.38 33.36
C TRP A 759 1.78 -12.71 32.69
N ALA A 760 3.00 -13.15 33.05
CA ALA A 760 4.25 -12.55 32.58
C ALA A 760 4.33 -12.39 31.05
N GLY A 761 3.91 -13.38 30.25
CA GLY A 761 3.95 -13.29 28.79
C GLY A 761 3.03 -12.22 28.17
N ASN A 762 2.07 -11.69 28.93
CA ASN A 762 1.19 -10.61 28.51
C ASN A 762 1.51 -9.26 29.19
N THR A 763 2.38 -9.23 30.22
CA THR A 763 2.73 -8.01 30.99
C THR A 763 4.21 -7.63 30.93
N ILE A 764 5.11 -8.52 30.50
CA ILE A 764 6.56 -8.25 30.45
C ILE A 764 6.93 -7.07 29.54
N GLY A 765 6.13 -6.82 28.49
CA GLY A 765 6.31 -5.68 27.60
C GLY A 765 5.89 -4.33 28.21
N THR A 766 4.92 -4.31 29.13
CA THR A 766 4.27 -3.05 29.59
C THR A 766 5.10 -2.27 30.60
N ASN A 767 6.02 -2.95 31.30
CA ASN A 767 6.86 -2.36 32.36
C ASN A 767 8.26 -2.05 31.83
N THR A 768 8.32 -1.34 30.69
CA THR A 768 9.55 -1.02 29.97
C THR A 768 9.59 0.46 29.58
N ALA A 769 10.77 1.05 29.44
CA ALA A 769 10.90 2.42 28.96
C ALA A 769 10.35 2.61 27.53
N ASP A 770 10.26 1.54 26.73
CA ASP A 770 9.56 1.51 25.44
C ASP A 770 8.04 1.69 25.60
N ALA A 771 7.41 0.94 26.50
CA ALA A 771 5.97 1.05 26.76
C ALA A 771 5.57 2.37 27.46
N HIS A 772 6.49 2.99 28.19
CA HIS A 772 6.29 4.32 28.79
C HIS A 772 6.66 5.49 27.86
N ALA A 773 7.12 5.22 26.63
CA ALA A 773 7.53 6.22 25.66
C ALA A 773 8.58 7.22 26.21
N THR A 774 9.53 6.73 27.00
CA THR A 774 10.45 7.61 27.76
C THR A 774 11.39 8.40 26.83
N PRO A 775 11.40 9.75 26.89
CA PRO A 775 12.31 10.58 26.10
C PRO A 775 13.77 10.44 26.59
N TYR A 776 14.74 10.81 25.75
CA TYR A 776 16.16 10.74 26.11
C TYR A 776 16.59 11.89 27.02
N LEU A 777 16.07 13.09 26.80
CA LEU A 777 16.28 14.25 27.66
C LEU A 777 15.02 14.53 28.49
N SER A 778 15.19 14.79 29.78
CA SER A 778 14.15 15.38 30.62
C SER A 778 13.94 16.86 30.25
N LEU A 779 12.76 17.39 30.58
CA LEU A 779 12.48 18.81 30.41
C LEU A 779 13.52 19.69 31.15
N PRO A 780 13.96 20.81 30.57
CA PRO A 780 14.84 21.75 31.26
C PRO A 780 14.16 22.36 32.50
N SER A 781 14.95 22.94 33.41
CA SER A 781 14.45 23.59 34.63
C SER A 781 13.53 24.81 34.38
N SER A 782 13.51 25.34 33.17
CA SER A 782 12.52 26.33 32.70
C SER A 782 11.10 25.77 32.55
N GLY A 783 10.94 24.44 32.54
CA GLY A 783 9.68 23.74 32.33
C GLY A 783 9.25 23.61 30.87
N TRP A 784 10.05 24.08 29.91
CA TRP A 784 9.75 24.01 28.47
C TRP A 784 11.01 23.89 27.61
N PHE A 785 10.85 23.38 26.39
CA PHE A 785 11.91 23.23 25.39
C PHE A 785 11.56 23.89 24.05
N GLY A 786 12.55 24.01 23.16
CA GLY A 786 12.34 24.46 21.78
C GLY A 786 12.50 25.98 21.60
N LEU A 787 11.83 26.53 20.58
CA LEU A 787 11.89 27.96 20.27
C LEU A 787 10.87 28.75 21.08
N GLU A 788 11.27 29.91 21.60
CA GLU A 788 10.32 30.89 22.13
C GLU A 788 9.37 31.35 21.02
N THR A 789 8.06 31.38 21.28
CA THR A 789 7.06 31.74 20.24
C THR A 789 7.23 33.15 19.68
N VAL A 790 7.95 34.03 20.37
CA VAL A 790 8.27 35.39 19.93
C VAL A 790 9.45 35.39 18.94
N SER A 791 10.47 34.54 19.12
CA SER A 791 11.70 34.59 18.32
C SER A 791 11.57 33.96 16.94
N VAL A 792 10.69 32.96 16.77
CA VAL A 792 10.37 32.33 15.46
C VAL A 792 9.96 33.38 14.41
N PHE A 793 9.23 34.43 14.82
CA PHE A 793 8.73 35.47 13.91
C PHE A 793 9.72 36.62 13.64
N TRP A 794 10.69 36.87 14.53
CA TRP A 794 11.77 37.81 14.24
C TRP A 794 12.67 37.30 13.10
N ALA A 795 12.96 35.99 13.09
CA ALA A 795 13.71 35.32 12.01
C ALA A 795 12.94 35.27 10.67
N LEU A 796 11.61 35.24 10.70
CA LEU A 796 10.77 35.25 9.49
C LEU A 796 10.54 36.64 8.89
N SER A 797 10.82 37.73 9.62
CA SER A 797 10.59 39.11 9.16
C SER A 797 11.86 39.90 8.82
N ARG A 798 13.05 39.35 9.11
CA ARG A 798 14.35 39.95 8.74
C ARG A 798 15.28 38.89 8.16
N HIS A 799 15.93 39.23 7.04
CA HIS A 799 16.97 38.42 6.40
C HIS A 799 18.33 38.46 7.14
N ASP A 800 18.33 38.55 8.47
CA ASP A 800 19.54 38.63 9.30
C ASP A 800 19.43 37.68 10.50
N LEU A 801 20.32 36.69 10.56
CA LEU A 801 20.48 35.78 11.70
C LEU A 801 21.86 35.95 12.34
N THR A 802 21.90 36.64 13.48
CA THR A 802 23.01 36.53 14.44
C THR A 802 22.59 35.65 15.60
N PHE A 803 23.28 34.52 15.78
CA PHE A 803 23.08 33.62 16.91
C PHE A 803 23.55 34.29 18.21
N VAL A 804 22.62 34.53 19.14
CA VAL A 804 22.98 34.91 20.52
C VAL A 804 23.21 33.64 21.32
N LEU A 805 24.48 33.28 21.52
CA LEU A 805 24.88 32.33 22.56
C LEU A 805 24.64 32.97 23.95
N PRO A 806 24.15 32.23 24.97
CA PRO A 806 23.99 32.78 26.30
C PRO A 806 25.34 33.20 26.90
N SER A 807 25.52 34.50 27.11
CA SER A 807 26.77 35.06 27.62
C SER A 807 26.85 35.02 29.15
N GLY A 808 27.79 34.23 29.67
CA GLY A 808 28.58 34.57 30.86
C GLY A 808 27.92 34.45 32.24
N HIS A 809 28.23 33.35 32.93
CA HIS A 809 28.39 33.36 34.40
C HIS A 809 29.89 33.28 34.76
N GLU A 810 30.50 34.44 35.01
CA GLU A 810 31.58 34.53 36.01
C GLU A 810 30.96 34.39 37.42
N LYS A 811 31.60 33.88 38.48
CA LYS A 811 33.02 33.53 38.72
C LYS A 811 33.07 32.58 39.93
N ARG A 812 33.98 31.59 39.91
CA ARG A 812 34.96 31.23 40.98
C ARG A 812 35.34 29.76 40.90
N ASN A 813 36.61 29.50 40.57
CA ASN A 813 37.33 28.31 41.00
C ASN A 813 38.74 28.80 41.43
N PRO A 814 39.19 28.56 42.68
CA PRO A 814 40.56 28.83 43.07
C PRO A 814 41.53 27.79 42.45
N TYR A 815 42.83 27.99 42.63
CA TYR A 815 43.93 27.16 42.10
C TYR A 815 44.25 27.36 40.61
N SER A 816 44.91 28.48 40.32
CA SER A 816 45.70 28.68 39.10
C SER A 816 47.16 28.25 39.32
N LEU A 817 47.70 27.44 38.39
CA LEU A 817 49.15 27.31 38.14
C LEU A 817 49.39 27.32 36.62
N PRO A 818 50.42 28.04 36.10
CA PRO A 818 50.75 28.18 34.67
C PRO A 818 51.94 27.26 34.29
N PRO A 819 52.62 27.35 33.11
CA PRO A 819 52.34 28.05 31.83
C PRO A 819 52.11 26.95 30.71
N PRO A 820 52.52 27.00 29.40
CA PRO A 820 53.13 28.04 28.57
C PRO A 820 52.45 28.23 27.18
N HIS A 821 53.24 28.34 26.09
CA HIS A 821 52.91 28.84 24.75
C HIS A 821 53.21 27.80 23.62
N PRO A 822 52.97 28.08 22.32
CA PRO A 822 52.26 27.14 21.44
C PRO A 822 53.15 26.36 20.45
N LEU A 823 52.58 25.34 19.80
CA LEU A 823 53.08 24.74 18.56
C LEU A 823 51.99 24.61 17.49
N ASN A 824 52.39 24.81 16.24
CA ASN A 824 51.54 24.87 15.05
C ASN A 824 50.95 23.50 14.67
N SER A 825 49.75 23.48 14.06
CA SER A 825 49.56 22.78 12.77
C SER A 825 48.23 23.07 12.07
N VAL A 826 48.33 23.40 10.78
CA VAL A 826 47.43 23.07 9.66
C VAL A 826 45.97 23.56 9.73
N ARG A 827 45.69 24.62 8.96
CA ARG A 827 44.35 24.86 8.37
C ARG A 827 44.07 23.82 7.28
N LEU A 828 42.88 23.24 7.26
CA LEU A 828 42.24 22.79 6.03
C LEU A 828 40.93 23.59 5.86
N SER A 829 40.81 24.27 4.73
CA SER A 829 39.72 25.22 4.46
C SER A 829 38.41 24.50 4.12
N VAL A 830 37.35 24.83 4.87
CA VAL A 830 35.97 24.44 4.55
C VAL A 830 35.44 25.31 3.42
N PHE A 831 34.88 24.68 2.38
CA PHE A 831 33.91 25.29 1.47
C PHE A 831 32.57 24.61 1.74
N LEU A 832 31.60 25.36 2.27
CA LEU A 832 30.15 25.16 2.15
C LEU A 832 29.43 26.22 3.00
N SER A 833 28.62 27.04 2.34
CA SER A 833 27.64 27.98 2.89
C SER A 833 26.48 28.05 1.92
#